data_AF-A0A956EDF0-F1
#
_entry.id   AF-A0A956EDF0-F1
#
_cell.length_a   1.000
_cell.length_b   1.000
_cell.length_c   1.000
_cell.angle_alpha   90.00
_cell.angle_beta   90.00
_cell.angle_gamma   90.00
#
_symmetry.space_group_name_H-M   'P 1'
#
loop_
_entity.id
_entity.type
_entity.pdbx_description
1 polymer ?
#
loop_
_entity_poly.entity_id
_entity_poly.type
_entity_poly.pdbx_seq_one_letter_code
_entity_poly.pdbx_strand_id
1 'polypeptide(L)'
;GGKGGNGGTAGNAGSAGTGGSQSCTDNEDCSAGVCDPETSSCVECLEATDCDQGALCVDKHCVAPTSCENSLDCVDATGDRNICDPVTQLCVQCVAPEDCGENNDCLLNQCVPFTPCVNSLDCPTGKVCDPISSRCVQCVETADCGDGEICAGGKCRPGCDSDNDCTPLGLLCDRTAGYCVECTKNADCAEDHYCSLGECLADVCSAGYQRCQAGGITTCSDTGDRWLPVVDCPSSSTCVQAGAMATCDAWVCDPGTTKCDSAGEKLVECAADGLSVTKTTDCTATSQVCSDDQCKSLVCSPSDVYCVGKELRRCAADGLSFSVDQTCSTTQYCDDPSGSCKNQVCTPNQPACEGTRATTCNASGSGTNPGGTDCAASGKVCSLGACVTCAPITADAQPLPIDLYLMIDSSASTGTDCSIGSTTASRWCAEINGVNAFITDSANDGTRVGIGLWGPTDACGGAAVKVGLAALPGNVTAIQNALNLGTPSGNSPTEAAIRGAISATAAGQQSGRNMVGVVFSDAFIPNACELDTTVLAGLLTTHFTNTQIPIYWAGIDPLSTADVNDVETLVAGTGVTPHTALCSSYGSSPCLTYDASGQSAVRVHSILDDIVRVESLCEYTYPSGTSPAQLSVTYQASGVSSSSVLRLPSKAQCGSAPAYYLDDATNPTSITLCPEFCADVRGATSPKVQTVTACN
;
A
#
# COMPACT_ATOMS: atom_id res chain seq x y z
N GLY A 1 18.36 -59.15 4.91
CA GLY A 1 17.62 -60.27 4.29
C GLY A 1 17.16 -59.78 2.94
N GLY A 2 17.50 -60.41 1.81
CA GLY A 2 16.94 -61.69 1.31
C GLY A 2 15.55 -61.41 0.73
N LYS A 3 15.17 -61.68 -0.53
CA LYS A 3 15.65 -62.47 -1.69
C LYS A 3 15.21 -61.73 -2.99
N GLY A 4 15.88 -61.82 -4.15
CA GLY A 4 15.78 -62.88 -5.19
C GLY A 4 14.60 -62.60 -6.15
N GLY A 5 14.62 -62.71 -7.48
CA GLY A 5 15.57 -63.14 -8.52
C GLY A 5 14.86 -63.13 -9.90
N ASN A 6 15.57 -63.63 -10.93
CA ASN A 6 15.25 -63.77 -12.38
C ASN A 6 15.47 -62.51 -13.24
N GLY A 7 16.28 -62.51 -14.32
CA GLY A 7 16.92 -63.60 -15.08
C GLY A 7 16.33 -63.70 -16.49
N GLY A 8 17.13 -63.37 -17.51
CA GLY A 8 16.77 -63.51 -18.93
C GLY A 8 17.90 -63.04 -19.86
N THR A 9 18.78 -63.98 -20.20
CA THR A 9 19.88 -63.86 -21.19
C THR A 9 19.51 -64.47 -22.54
N ALA A 10 20.37 -64.19 -23.54
CA ALA A 10 20.55 -64.79 -24.88
C ALA A 10 19.81 -64.00 -25.99
N GLY A 11 20.52 -63.44 -26.98
CA GLY A 11 21.35 -64.10 -28.00
C GLY A 11 20.52 -64.07 -29.31
N ASN A 12 21.01 -63.94 -30.54
CA ASN A 12 22.31 -64.04 -31.15
C ASN A 12 22.08 -63.70 -32.66
N ALA A 13 23.14 -63.26 -33.35
CA ALA A 13 23.47 -63.54 -34.76
C ALA A 13 22.65 -62.98 -35.95
N GLY A 14 23.43 -62.52 -36.94
CA GLY A 14 23.11 -62.48 -38.38
C GLY A 14 22.93 -61.07 -38.93
N SER A 15 23.63 -60.57 -39.95
CA SER A 15 24.54 -61.20 -40.91
C SER A 15 25.37 -60.09 -41.57
N ALA A 16 26.70 -60.16 -41.47
CA ALA A 16 27.59 -59.40 -42.35
C ALA A 16 27.64 -60.15 -43.68
N GLY A 17 26.74 -59.81 -44.59
CA GLY A 17 26.82 -60.21 -45.98
C GLY A 17 27.86 -59.34 -46.69
N THR A 18 29.01 -59.93 -47.01
CA THR A 18 29.94 -59.35 -47.97
C THR A 18 29.22 -59.24 -49.32
N GLY A 19 28.83 -58.03 -49.71
CA GLY A 19 28.23 -57.72 -51.01
C GLY A 19 29.21 -58.04 -52.14
N GLY A 20 29.15 -59.27 -52.63
CA GLY A 20 29.59 -59.57 -53.98
C GLY A 20 28.58 -58.95 -54.93
N SER A 21 29.06 -58.12 -55.86
CA SER A 21 28.32 -57.59 -57.01
C SER A 21 27.35 -58.65 -57.55
N GLN A 22 26.07 -58.51 -57.21
CA GLN A 22 25.00 -59.30 -57.78
C GLN A 22 24.70 -58.67 -59.13
N SER A 23 24.85 -59.44 -60.20
CA SER A 23 24.43 -58.99 -61.52
C SER A 23 22.92 -59.08 -61.62
N CYS A 24 22.29 -58.08 -62.23
CA CYS A 24 20.84 -57.96 -62.35
C CYS A 24 20.46 -57.54 -63.77
N THR A 25 19.23 -57.88 -64.16
CA THR A 25 18.57 -57.45 -65.39
C THR A 25 17.35 -56.56 -65.11
N ASP A 26 16.73 -56.71 -63.95
CA ASP A 26 15.69 -55.84 -63.43
C ASP A 26 15.77 -55.75 -61.89
N ASN A 27 14.91 -54.92 -61.28
CA ASN A 27 14.93 -54.69 -59.84
C ASN A 27 14.53 -55.92 -59.02
N GLU A 28 13.81 -56.90 -59.59
CA GLU A 28 13.41 -58.11 -58.87
C GLU A 28 14.60 -59.05 -58.60
N ASP A 29 15.67 -58.92 -59.39
CA ASP A 29 16.93 -59.64 -59.19
C ASP A 29 17.72 -59.16 -57.96
N CYS A 30 17.38 -57.98 -57.41
CA CYS A 30 18.06 -57.37 -56.29
C CYS A 30 17.35 -57.67 -54.96
N SER A 31 18.04 -58.37 -54.06
CA SER A 31 17.51 -58.71 -52.73
C SER A 31 17.32 -57.49 -51.81
N ALA A 32 17.99 -56.39 -52.13
CA ALA A 32 17.84 -55.07 -51.54
C ALA A 32 18.37 -54.03 -52.56
N GLY A 33 17.71 -52.87 -52.64
CA GLY A 33 18.05 -51.81 -53.60
C GLY A 33 17.48 -52.03 -55.01
N VAL A 34 18.06 -51.36 -55.99
CA VAL A 34 17.60 -51.33 -57.39
C VAL A 34 18.69 -51.80 -58.36
N CYS A 35 18.29 -52.28 -59.52
CA CYS A 35 19.21 -52.73 -60.55
C CYS A 35 19.69 -51.55 -61.39
N ASP A 36 21.00 -51.27 -61.36
CA ASP A 36 21.61 -50.27 -62.24
C ASP A 36 21.69 -50.82 -63.69
N PRO A 37 20.92 -50.24 -64.63
CA PRO A 37 20.89 -50.73 -66.01
C PRO A 37 22.19 -50.51 -66.77
N GLU A 38 23.02 -49.54 -66.37
CA GLU A 38 24.31 -49.26 -67.04
C GLU A 38 25.40 -50.25 -66.64
N THR A 39 25.42 -50.64 -65.37
CA THR A 39 26.45 -51.55 -64.84
C THR A 39 25.97 -52.99 -64.67
N SER A 40 24.67 -53.23 -64.89
CA SER A 40 23.97 -54.51 -64.66
C SER A 40 24.27 -55.06 -63.27
N SER A 41 24.27 -54.19 -62.25
CA SER A 41 24.61 -54.53 -60.86
C SER A 41 23.63 -53.92 -59.86
N CYS A 42 23.36 -54.64 -58.76
CA CYS A 42 22.47 -54.14 -57.71
C CYS A 42 23.16 -53.06 -56.86
N VAL A 43 22.47 -51.93 -56.69
CA VAL A 43 22.93 -50.75 -55.95
C VAL A 43 21.85 -50.32 -54.96
N GLU A 44 22.18 -49.57 -53.91
CA GLU A 44 21.17 -49.23 -52.88
C GLU A 44 20.09 -48.30 -53.42
N CYS A 45 20.46 -47.38 -54.32
CA CYS A 45 19.55 -46.45 -54.95
C CYS A 45 20.09 -45.96 -56.30
N LEU A 46 19.20 -45.52 -57.18
CA LEU A 46 19.49 -44.74 -58.38
C LEU A 46 18.86 -43.35 -58.28
N GLU A 47 17.78 -43.22 -57.52
CA GLU A 47 17.07 -41.99 -57.23
C GLU A 47 16.70 -41.89 -55.73
N ALA A 48 16.37 -40.68 -55.26
CA ALA A 48 16.08 -40.46 -53.84
C ALA A 48 14.83 -41.22 -53.35
N THR A 49 13.91 -41.56 -54.26
CA THR A 49 12.71 -42.37 -54.01
C THR A 49 13.01 -43.83 -53.70
N ASP A 50 14.20 -44.33 -54.07
CA ASP A 50 14.65 -45.68 -53.69
C ASP A 50 15.07 -45.77 -52.21
N CYS A 51 15.17 -44.63 -51.53
CA CYS A 51 15.67 -44.53 -50.16
C CYS A 51 14.55 -44.28 -49.14
N ASP A 52 14.51 -45.10 -48.09
CA ASP A 52 13.57 -44.94 -46.97
C ASP A 52 13.87 -43.69 -46.12
N GLN A 53 12.84 -43.19 -45.39
CA GLN A 53 12.95 -42.11 -44.40
C GLN A 53 13.47 -40.77 -44.94
N GLY A 54 13.29 -40.49 -46.23
CA GLY A 54 13.74 -39.24 -46.84
C GLY A 54 15.26 -39.12 -46.94
N ALA A 55 15.97 -40.26 -46.95
CA ALA A 55 17.38 -40.30 -47.26
C ALA A 55 17.63 -39.94 -48.73
N LEU A 56 18.80 -39.36 -49.01
CA LEU A 56 19.21 -38.91 -50.33
C LEU A 56 20.03 -40.01 -51.01
N CYS A 57 19.79 -40.26 -52.29
CA CYS A 57 20.65 -41.13 -53.08
C CYS A 57 21.91 -40.38 -53.53
N VAL A 58 23.06 -40.75 -52.97
CA VAL A 58 24.36 -40.14 -53.27
C VAL A 58 25.34 -41.24 -53.63
N ASP A 59 25.94 -41.18 -54.81
CA ASP A 59 26.87 -42.20 -55.33
C ASP A 59 26.33 -43.64 -55.20
N LYS A 60 25.03 -43.80 -55.47
CA LYS A 60 24.30 -45.07 -55.42
C LYS A 60 24.14 -45.68 -54.01
N HIS A 61 24.28 -44.83 -52.99
CA HIS A 61 24.06 -45.13 -51.58
C HIS A 61 23.01 -44.23 -50.95
N CYS A 62 22.17 -44.80 -50.07
CA CYS A 62 21.18 -44.01 -49.33
C CYS A 62 21.83 -43.35 -48.11
N VAL A 63 21.90 -42.02 -48.11
CA VAL A 63 22.52 -41.24 -47.03
C VAL A 63 21.48 -40.34 -46.33
N ALA A 64 21.45 -40.38 -45.01
CA ALA A 64 20.57 -39.51 -44.23
C ALA A 64 20.89 -38.02 -44.46
N PRO A 65 19.87 -37.14 -44.50
CA PRO A 65 20.08 -35.70 -44.61
C PRO A 65 20.71 -35.15 -43.33
N THR A 66 21.71 -34.27 -43.48
CA THR A 66 22.36 -33.56 -42.36
C THR A 66 21.64 -32.24 -42.12
N SER A 67 21.08 -32.05 -40.92
CA SER A 67 20.49 -30.76 -40.53
C SER A 67 21.57 -29.74 -40.21
N CYS A 68 21.31 -28.47 -40.46
CA CYS A 68 22.23 -27.37 -40.21
C CYS A 68 21.49 -26.12 -39.76
N GLU A 69 22.14 -25.29 -38.96
CA GLU A 69 21.72 -23.91 -38.72
C GLU A 69 22.51 -22.93 -39.62
N ASN A 70 23.73 -23.32 -40.01
CA ASN A 70 24.58 -22.58 -40.93
C ASN A 70 25.54 -23.53 -41.68
N SER A 71 26.18 -23.04 -42.75
CA SER A 71 27.04 -23.89 -43.60
C SER A 71 28.27 -24.48 -42.90
N LEU A 72 28.64 -24.00 -41.70
CA LEU A 72 29.72 -24.61 -40.92
C LEU A 72 29.32 -25.98 -40.34
N ASP A 73 28.02 -26.24 -40.20
CA ASP A 73 27.50 -27.53 -39.74
C ASP A 73 27.57 -28.60 -40.85
N CYS A 74 27.80 -28.17 -42.10
CA CYS A 74 27.79 -29.02 -43.29
C CYS A 74 29.19 -29.49 -43.73
N VAL A 75 30.25 -29.14 -42.99
CA VAL A 75 31.64 -29.46 -43.36
C VAL A 75 31.93 -30.96 -43.43
N ASP A 76 31.17 -31.77 -42.71
CA ASP A 76 31.28 -33.23 -42.68
C ASP A 76 30.17 -33.92 -43.49
N ALA A 77 29.34 -33.16 -44.22
CA ALA A 77 28.28 -33.71 -45.05
C ALA A 77 28.86 -34.37 -46.32
N THR A 78 28.39 -35.57 -46.64
CA THR A 78 28.88 -36.33 -47.82
C THR A 78 28.29 -35.79 -49.14
N GLY A 79 28.99 -36.00 -50.26
CA GLY A 79 28.49 -35.66 -51.60
C GLY A 79 28.49 -34.16 -51.92
N ASP A 80 29.51 -33.43 -51.45
CA ASP A 80 29.72 -32.00 -51.66
C ASP A 80 28.59 -31.08 -51.14
N ARG A 81 27.80 -31.57 -50.18
CA ARG A 81 26.68 -30.85 -49.56
C ARG A 81 27.12 -29.87 -48.48
N ASN A 82 28.03 -28.95 -48.81
CA ASN A 82 28.69 -28.08 -47.83
C ASN A 82 27.92 -26.79 -47.52
N ILE A 83 26.73 -26.60 -48.08
CA ILE A 83 25.94 -25.36 -47.96
C ILE A 83 24.70 -25.62 -47.13
N CYS A 84 24.43 -24.78 -46.13
CA CYS A 84 23.19 -24.86 -45.39
C CYS A 84 22.09 -24.07 -46.09
N ASP A 85 21.01 -24.75 -46.48
CA ASP A 85 19.83 -24.08 -47.01
C ASP A 85 19.05 -23.40 -45.88
N PRO A 86 18.94 -22.07 -45.86
CA PRO A 86 18.27 -21.36 -44.78
C PRO A 86 16.77 -21.64 -44.71
N VAL A 87 16.15 -22.11 -45.80
CA VAL A 87 14.72 -22.42 -45.87
C VAL A 87 14.45 -23.82 -45.37
N THR A 88 15.23 -24.81 -45.81
CA THR A 88 15.02 -26.22 -45.43
C THR A 88 15.79 -26.65 -44.19
N GLN A 89 16.80 -25.87 -43.76
CA GLN A 89 17.73 -26.18 -42.66
C GLN A 89 18.47 -27.50 -42.86
N LEU A 90 18.75 -27.83 -44.12
CA LEU A 90 19.46 -29.03 -44.54
C LEU A 90 20.73 -28.66 -45.32
N CYS A 91 21.74 -29.51 -45.19
CA CYS A 91 22.97 -29.43 -45.97
C CYS A 91 22.72 -29.88 -47.41
N VAL A 92 23.00 -28.98 -48.35
CA VAL A 92 22.79 -29.10 -49.79
C VAL A 92 24.06 -28.71 -50.56
N GLN A 93 24.13 -29.00 -51.86
CA GLN A 93 25.29 -28.63 -52.67
C GLN A 93 25.32 -27.13 -52.97
N CYS A 94 24.15 -26.53 -53.13
CA CYS A 94 24.01 -25.12 -53.47
C CYS A 94 22.64 -24.58 -53.07
N VAL A 95 22.55 -23.27 -52.87
CA VAL A 95 21.30 -22.49 -52.82
C VAL A 95 21.29 -21.38 -53.86
N ALA A 96 22.45 -21.06 -54.43
CA ALA A 96 22.63 -20.09 -55.48
C ALA A 96 23.69 -20.58 -56.51
N PRO A 97 23.68 -20.07 -57.75
CA PRO A 97 24.62 -20.48 -58.78
C PRO A 97 26.09 -20.32 -58.39
N GLU A 98 26.43 -19.36 -57.53
CA GLU A 98 27.81 -19.09 -57.11
C GLU A 98 28.37 -20.18 -56.18
N ASP A 99 27.52 -21.01 -55.58
CA ASP A 99 27.93 -22.15 -54.77
C ASP A 99 28.48 -23.30 -55.65
N CYS A 100 28.00 -23.36 -56.90
CA CYS A 100 28.44 -24.34 -57.88
C CYS A 100 29.61 -23.75 -58.67
N GLY A 101 30.80 -24.37 -58.57
CA GLY A 101 32.00 -23.92 -59.29
C GLY A 101 31.76 -23.74 -60.81
N GLU A 102 32.73 -23.13 -61.51
CA GLU A 102 32.57 -22.74 -62.92
C GLU A 102 31.91 -23.81 -63.80
N ASN A 103 30.98 -23.37 -64.66
CA ASN A 103 30.20 -24.21 -65.59
C ASN A 103 29.20 -25.17 -64.95
N ASN A 104 28.63 -24.80 -63.81
CA ASN A 104 27.53 -25.53 -63.17
C ASN A 104 26.39 -24.56 -62.84
N ASP A 105 25.15 -25.05 -62.90
CA ASP A 105 23.99 -24.37 -62.36
C ASP A 105 23.61 -24.95 -61.01
N CYS A 106 23.08 -24.10 -60.13
CA CYS A 106 22.34 -24.60 -58.98
C CYS A 106 20.89 -24.87 -59.38
N LEU A 107 20.55 -26.15 -59.57
CA LEU A 107 19.19 -26.59 -59.87
C LEU A 107 18.72 -27.54 -58.78
N LEU A 108 17.59 -27.21 -58.14
CA LEU A 108 16.99 -28.01 -57.07
C LEU A 108 18.02 -28.41 -56.00
N ASN A 109 18.82 -27.45 -55.53
CA ASN A 109 19.84 -27.62 -54.51
C ASN A 109 21.02 -28.56 -54.88
N GLN A 110 21.17 -28.85 -56.18
CA GLN A 110 22.27 -29.64 -56.77
C GLN A 110 23.05 -28.85 -57.82
N CYS A 111 24.36 -29.09 -57.88
CA CYS A 111 25.22 -28.49 -58.89
C CYS A 111 25.22 -29.33 -60.16
N VAL A 112 24.52 -28.85 -61.19
CA VAL A 112 24.37 -29.55 -62.47
C VAL A 112 25.33 -28.93 -63.50
N PRO A 113 26.24 -29.71 -64.10
CA PRO A 113 27.20 -29.20 -65.08
C PRO A 113 26.52 -28.80 -66.39
N PHE A 114 27.01 -27.72 -66.99
CA PHE A 114 26.65 -27.29 -68.34
C PHE A 114 27.90 -27.14 -69.21
N THR A 115 27.71 -27.18 -70.54
CA THR A 115 28.82 -26.92 -71.48
C THR A 115 28.78 -25.46 -71.91
N PRO A 116 29.77 -24.63 -71.52
CA PRO A 116 29.86 -23.24 -71.96
C PRO A 116 30.25 -23.19 -73.44
N CYS A 117 29.82 -22.16 -74.15
CA CYS A 117 30.22 -21.92 -75.53
C CYS A 117 30.31 -20.43 -75.83
N VAL A 118 31.18 -20.08 -76.77
CA VAL A 118 31.23 -18.74 -77.38
C VAL A 118 30.56 -18.77 -78.75
N ASN A 119 30.64 -19.91 -79.44
CA ASN A 119 29.97 -20.16 -80.72
C ASN A 119 29.67 -21.67 -80.88
N SER A 120 28.87 -22.04 -81.88
CA SER A 120 28.41 -23.42 -82.04
C SER A 120 29.51 -24.45 -82.37
N LEU A 121 30.75 -24.03 -82.66
CA LEU A 121 31.88 -24.96 -82.81
C LEU A 121 32.41 -25.47 -81.46
N ASP A 122 32.11 -24.77 -80.37
CA ASP A 122 32.49 -25.18 -79.02
C ASP A 122 31.57 -26.28 -78.48
N CYS A 123 30.45 -26.55 -79.17
CA CYS A 123 29.43 -27.49 -78.74
C CYS A 123 29.64 -28.91 -79.27
N PRO A 124 29.30 -29.95 -78.47
CA PRO A 124 29.26 -31.33 -78.95
C PRO A 124 28.34 -31.51 -80.16
N THR A 125 28.56 -32.57 -80.94
CA THR A 125 27.74 -32.88 -82.14
C THR A 125 26.25 -32.93 -81.80
N GLY A 126 25.43 -32.24 -82.61
CA GLY A 126 23.97 -32.15 -82.41
C GLY A 126 23.52 -31.06 -81.43
N LYS A 127 24.41 -30.12 -81.07
CA LYS A 127 24.09 -28.95 -80.25
C LYS A 127 24.57 -27.66 -80.92
N VAL A 128 23.93 -26.55 -80.57
CA VAL A 128 24.27 -25.20 -81.01
C VAL A 128 24.51 -24.30 -79.80
N CYS A 129 25.29 -23.24 -79.98
CA CYS A 129 25.56 -22.30 -78.91
C CYS A 129 24.43 -21.26 -78.82
N ASP A 130 23.76 -21.21 -77.67
CA ASP A 130 22.86 -20.10 -77.35
C ASP A 130 23.71 -18.89 -76.90
N PRO A 131 23.76 -17.80 -77.68
CA PRO A 131 24.58 -16.64 -77.35
C PRO A 131 24.04 -15.84 -76.15
N ILE A 132 22.77 -16.02 -75.78
CA ILE A 132 22.17 -15.33 -74.63
C ILE A 132 22.60 -16.01 -73.34
N SER A 133 22.49 -17.33 -73.28
CA SER A 133 22.83 -18.10 -72.09
C SER A 133 24.29 -18.59 -72.08
N SER A 134 25.04 -18.41 -73.19
CA SER A 134 26.41 -18.88 -73.42
C SER A 134 26.59 -20.38 -73.19
N ARG A 135 25.57 -21.16 -73.59
CA ARG A 135 25.45 -22.61 -73.32
C ARG A 135 25.15 -23.40 -74.58
N CYS A 136 25.66 -24.63 -74.62
CA CYS A 136 25.31 -25.57 -75.66
C CYS A 136 23.93 -26.18 -75.42
N VAL A 137 22.97 -25.75 -76.22
CA VAL A 137 21.57 -26.23 -76.26
C VAL A 137 21.36 -27.09 -77.51
N GLN A 138 20.27 -27.84 -77.61
CA GLN A 138 19.98 -28.59 -78.85
C GLN A 138 19.61 -27.65 -79.99
N CYS A 139 18.96 -26.52 -79.68
CA CYS A 139 18.51 -25.53 -80.65
C CYS A 139 18.38 -24.15 -80.00
N VAL A 140 18.56 -23.09 -80.78
CA VAL A 140 18.20 -21.70 -80.45
C VAL A 140 16.98 -21.27 -81.27
N GLU A 141 16.86 -21.79 -82.48
CA GLU A 141 15.72 -21.62 -83.36
C GLU A 141 15.28 -22.96 -83.96
N THR A 142 14.04 -23.02 -84.47
CA THR A 142 13.50 -24.24 -85.07
C THR A 142 14.33 -24.77 -86.24
N ALA A 143 15.07 -23.90 -86.94
CA ALA A 143 15.96 -24.30 -88.03
C ALA A 143 17.18 -25.12 -87.57
N ASP A 144 17.50 -25.12 -86.28
CA ASP A 144 18.55 -25.95 -85.70
C ASP A 144 18.11 -27.42 -85.50
N CYS A 145 16.80 -27.67 -85.56
CA CYS A 145 16.20 -28.99 -85.34
C CYS A 145 15.99 -29.80 -86.63
N GLY A 146 15.70 -31.09 -86.49
CA GLY A 146 15.37 -31.96 -87.61
C GLY A 146 14.01 -31.65 -88.24
N ASP A 147 13.74 -32.21 -89.43
CA ASP A 147 12.46 -32.05 -90.11
C ASP A 147 11.29 -32.49 -89.20
N GLY A 148 10.34 -31.58 -88.96
CA GLY A 148 9.14 -31.85 -88.15
C GLY A 148 9.30 -31.55 -86.66
N GLU A 149 10.42 -31.01 -86.21
CA GLU A 149 10.65 -30.59 -84.82
C GLU A 149 10.55 -29.06 -84.68
N ILE A 150 10.27 -28.60 -83.46
CA ILE A 150 10.21 -27.19 -83.06
C ILE A 150 11.18 -26.97 -81.91
N CYS A 151 11.92 -25.87 -81.96
CA CYS A 151 12.78 -25.50 -80.85
C CYS A 151 11.97 -24.89 -79.71
N ALA A 152 11.95 -25.56 -78.56
CA ALA A 152 11.24 -25.10 -77.37
C ALA A 152 12.11 -25.27 -76.12
N GLY A 153 12.43 -24.16 -75.45
CA GLY A 153 13.22 -24.18 -74.22
C GLY A 153 14.64 -24.73 -74.39
N GLY A 154 15.26 -24.56 -75.57
CA GLY A 154 16.59 -25.08 -75.88
C GLY A 154 16.64 -26.57 -76.24
N LYS A 155 15.48 -27.24 -76.35
CA LYS A 155 15.33 -28.63 -76.78
C LYS A 155 14.54 -28.71 -78.10
N CYS A 156 14.94 -29.60 -78.99
CA CYS A 156 14.15 -29.93 -80.17
C CYS A 156 13.02 -30.87 -79.76
N ARG A 157 11.78 -30.41 -79.90
CA ARG A 157 10.57 -31.18 -79.56
C ARG A 157 9.79 -31.50 -80.83
N PRO A 158 9.29 -32.73 -81.03
CA PRO A 158 8.44 -33.06 -82.17
C PRO A 158 7.23 -32.13 -82.25
N GLY A 159 7.01 -31.54 -83.43
CA GLY A 159 5.87 -30.68 -83.71
C GLY A 159 4.56 -31.50 -83.78
N CYS A 160 3.45 -30.88 -83.43
CA CYS A 160 2.14 -31.52 -83.46
C CYS A 160 1.01 -30.52 -83.75
N ASP A 161 -0.03 -31.00 -84.43
CA ASP A 161 -1.31 -30.27 -84.58
C ASP A 161 -2.38 -30.88 -83.65
N SER A 162 -2.21 -32.14 -83.24
CA SER A 162 -3.11 -32.87 -82.35
C SER A 162 -2.39 -33.97 -81.56
N ASP A 163 -3.06 -34.50 -80.53
CA ASP A 163 -2.50 -35.56 -79.68
C ASP A 163 -2.16 -36.84 -80.47
N ASN A 164 -2.81 -37.06 -81.62
CA ASN A 164 -2.51 -38.20 -82.49
C ASN A 164 -1.07 -38.18 -83.02
N ASP A 165 -0.48 -36.99 -83.18
CA ASP A 165 0.89 -36.82 -83.66
C ASP A 165 1.90 -37.21 -82.56
N CYS A 166 1.53 -37.03 -81.29
CA CYS A 166 2.36 -37.30 -80.11
C CYS A 166 2.15 -38.69 -79.49
N THR A 167 1.02 -39.36 -79.81
CA THR A 167 0.65 -40.67 -79.26
C THR A 167 1.72 -41.76 -79.52
N PRO A 168 2.39 -41.84 -80.70
CA PRO A 168 3.46 -42.82 -80.92
C PRO A 168 4.67 -42.66 -80.00
N LEU A 169 4.84 -41.47 -79.42
CA LEU A 169 5.92 -41.12 -78.49
C LEU A 169 5.50 -41.24 -77.03
N GLY A 170 4.23 -41.55 -76.74
CA GLY A 170 3.67 -41.54 -75.39
C GLY A 170 3.45 -40.15 -74.81
N LEU A 171 3.33 -39.12 -75.67
CA LEU A 171 3.23 -37.71 -75.27
C LEU A 171 1.87 -37.11 -75.66
N LEU A 172 1.58 -35.90 -75.15
CA LEU A 172 0.40 -35.08 -75.46
C LEU A 172 0.78 -33.89 -76.34
N CYS A 173 -0.16 -33.40 -77.16
CA CYS A 173 0.09 -32.21 -77.97
C CYS A 173 -0.33 -30.95 -77.21
N ASP A 174 0.63 -30.09 -76.87
CA ASP A 174 0.29 -28.71 -76.51
C ASP A 174 -0.09 -27.98 -77.80
N ARG A 175 -1.38 -27.97 -78.11
CA ARG A 175 -1.92 -27.35 -79.34
C ARG A 175 -1.69 -25.83 -79.40
N THR A 176 -1.40 -25.19 -78.27
CA THR A 176 -1.08 -23.76 -78.24
C THR A 176 0.38 -23.55 -78.61
N ALA A 177 1.26 -24.40 -78.10
CA ALA A 177 2.70 -24.31 -78.34
C ALA A 177 3.15 -25.02 -79.63
N GLY A 178 2.32 -25.92 -80.16
CA GLY A 178 2.51 -26.64 -81.42
C GLY A 178 3.49 -27.82 -81.36
N TYR A 179 3.86 -28.30 -80.17
CA TYR A 179 4.81 -29.39 -79.98
C TYR A 179 4.38 -30.39 -78.88
N CYS A 180 4.94 -31.59 -78.94
CA CYS A 180 4.65 -32.67 -77.99
C CYS A 180 5.29 -32.42 -76.62
N VAL A 181 4.52 -32.68 -75.56
CA VAL A 181 4.86 -32.51 -74.14
C VAL A 181 4.40 -33.73 -73.34
N GLU A 182 4.98 -33.97 -72.17
CA GLU A 182 4.54 -35.06 -71.27
C GLU A 182 3.18 -34.74 -70.65
N CYS A 183 2.91 -33.47 -70.37
CA CYS A 183 1.69 -33.03 -69.72
C CYS A 183 1.23 -31.64 -70.22
N THR A 184 -0.07 -31.38 -70.15
CA THR A 184 -0.66 -30.05 -70.38
C THR A 184 -1.32 -29.48 -69.13
N LYS A 185 -1.57 -30.33 -68.13
CA LYS A 185 -2.15 -30.03 -66.82
C LYS A 185 -1.72 -31.11 -65.83
N ASN A 186 -1.79 -30.83 -64.53
CA ASN A 186 -1.36 -31.77 -63.49
C ASN A 186 -2.09 -33.12 -63.54
N ALA A 187 -3.36 -33.12 -63.95
CA ALA A 187 -4.14 -34.36 -64.08
C ALA A 187 -3.63 -35.31 -65.18
N ASP A 188 -2.65 -34.89 -65.99
CA ASP A 188 -1.98 -35.73 -66.97
C ASP A 188 -0.78 -36.50 -66.34
N CYS A 189 -0.34 -36.12 -65.14
CA CYS A 189 0.78 -36.73 -64.42
C CYS A 189 0.31 -37.78 -63.39
N ALA A 190 1.24 -38.61 -62.90
CA ALA A 190 1.00 -39.58 -61.83
C ALA A 190 0.67 -38.88 -60.48
N GLU A 191 0.10 -39.62 -59.51
CA GLU A 191 -0.41 -39.04 -58.25
C GLU A 191 0.63 -38.27 -57.41
N ASP A 192 1.92 -38.55 -57.60
CA ASP A 192 3.03 -37.89 -56.90
C ASP A 192 3.80 -36.91 -57.81
N HIS A 193 3.19 -36.43 -58.91
CA HIS A 193 3.83 -35.52 -59.87
C HIS A 193 2.89 -34.38 -60.30
N TYR A 194 3.45 -33.20 -60.53
CA TYR A 194 2.77 -32.03 -61.06
C TYR A 194 3.29 -31.64 -62.44
N CYS A 195 2.43 -31.01 -63.25
CA CYS A 195 2.81 -30.57 -64.59
C CYS A 195 3.47 -29.21 -64.55
N SER A 196 4.70 -29.12 -65.06
CA SER A 196 5.45 -27.86 -65.16
C SER A 196 6.13 -27.76 -66.52
N LEU A 197 5.79 -26.71 -67.29
CA LEU A 197 6.39 -26.42 -68.61
C LEU A 197 6.38 -27.61 -69.60
N GLY A 198 5.36 -28.46 -69.49
CA GLY A 198 5.18 -29.63 -70.34
C GLY A 198 5.95 -30.88 -69.91
N GLU A 199 6.53 -30.90 -68.71
CA GLU A 199 7.20 -32.05 -68.11
C GLU A 199 6.51 -32.40 -66.77
N CYS A 200 6.36 -33.69 -66.48
CA CYS A 200 5.81 -34.15 -65.19
C CYS A 200 6.95 -34.21 -64.16
N LEU A 201 6.91 -33.35 -63.16
CA LEU A 201 7.92 -33.27 -62.09
C LEU A 201 7.36 -33.85 -60.79
N ALA A 202 8.19 -34.51 -59.98
CA ALA A 202 7.77 -35.04 -58.68
C ALA A 202 7.28 -33.92 -57.73
N ASP A 203 6.25 -34.21 -56.93
CA ASP A 203 5.69 -33.29 -55.95
C ASP A 203 6.73 -32.90 -54.87
N VAL A 204 6.73 -31.62 -54.49
CA VAL A 204 7.58 -31.07 -53.43
C VAL A 204 7.10 -31.50 -52.04
N CYS A 205 5.79 -31.72 -51.89
CA CYS A 205 5.16 -32.19 -50.67
C CYS A 205 3.82 -32.89 -50.97
N SER A 206 3.35 -33.74 -50.06
CA SER A 206 2.03 -34.36 -50.20
C SER A 206 0.92 -33.30 -50.14
N ALA A 207 0.10 -33.22 -51.19
CA ALA A 207 -0.95 -32.22 -51.30
C ALA A 207 -1.83 -32.14 -50.05
N GLY A 208 -2.03 -30.93 -49.52
CA GLY A 208 -2.83 -30.68 -48.31
C GLY A 208 -2.19 -31.08 -46.98
N TYR A 209 -1.00 -31.68 -46.97
CA TYR A 209 -0.27 -31.96 -45.73
C TYR A 209 0.05 -30.65 -44.99
N GLN A 210 -0.10 -30.64 -43.67
CA GLN A 210 0.19 -29.47 -42.83
C GLN A 210 1.30 -29.78 -41.83
N ARG A 211 2.16 -28.79 -41.59
CA ARG A 211 3.16 -28.86 -40.54
C ARG A 211 3.33 -27.57 -39.77
N CYS A 212 3.79 -27.72 -38.54
CA CYS A 212 4.25 -26.59 -37.74
C CYS A 212 5.57 -26.05 -38.28
N GLN A 213 5.60 -24.75 -38.59
CA GLN A 213 6.80 -24.06 -39.03
C GLN A 213 6.78 -22.63 -38.47
N ALA A 214 7.88 -22.21 -37.84
CA ALA A 214 8.05 -20.88 -37.25
C ALA A 214 6.93 -20.44 -36.27
N GLY A 215 6.33 -21.40 -35.54
CA GLY A 215 5.24 -21.12 -34.58
C GLY A 215 3.84 -21.01 -35.19
N GLY A 216 3.71 -21.13 -36.52
CA GLY A 216 2.45 -21.19 -37.24
C GLY A 216 2.29 -22.47 -38.06
N ILE A 217 1.22 -22.54 -38.83
CA ILE A 217 0.87 -23.68 -39.69
C ILE A 217 1.22 -23.33 -41.15
N THR A 218 2.00 -24.16 -41.82
CA THR A 218 2.10 -24.15 -43.29
C THR A 218 1.39 -25.37 -43.88
N THR A 219 0.81 -25.21 -45.06
CA THR A 219 0.06 -26.25 -45.78
C THR A 219 0.67 -26.45 -47.16
N CYS A 220 0.84 -27.69 -47.59
CA CYS A 220 1.23 -28.00 -48.95
C CYS A 220 0.09 -27.64 -49.91
N SER A 221 0.41 -27.01 -51.05
CA SER A 221 -0.58 -26.68 -52.07
C SER A 221 -1.36 -27.93 -52.50
N ASP A 222 -2.59 -27.73 -52.99
CA ASP A 222 -3.43 -28.82 -53.51
C ASP A 222 -2.80 -29.53 -54.73
N THR A 223 -1.76 -28.93 -55.30
CA THR A 223 -1.00 -29.39 -56.47
C THR A 223 0.36 -29.99 -56.11
N GLY A 224 0.72 -30.09 -54.83
CA GLY A 224 1.97 -30.70 -54.37
C GLY A 224 3.26 -29.91 -54.68
N ASP A 225 3.15 -28.83 -55.45
CA ASP A 225 4.28 -28.09 -56.02
C ASP A 225 4.99 -27.14 -55.04
N ARG A 226 4.35 -26.75 -53.91
CA ARG A 226 4.96 -25.83 -52.93
C ARG A 226 4.27 -25.79 -51.58
N TRP A 227 5.01 -25.33 -50.57
CA TRP A 227 4.44 -24.89 -49.28
C TRP A 227 3.81 -23.50 -49.40
N LEU A 228 2.59 -23.36 -48.89
CA LEU A 228 1.93 -22.06 -48.75
C LEU A 228 2.57 -21.24 -47.61
N PRO A 229 2.46 -19.90 -47.64
CA PRO A 229 2.95 -19.05 -46.55
C PRO A 229 2.44 -19.50 -45.18
N VAL A 230 3.30 -19.41 -44.17
CA VAL A 230 2.97 -19.76 -42.78
C VAL A 230 1.82 -18.86 -42.29
N VAL A 231 0.79 -19.48 -41.71
CA VAL A 231 -0.27 -18.80 -40.99
C VAL A 231 0.05 -18.88 -39.50
N ASP A 232 0.37 -17.74 -38.89
CA ASP A 232 0.72 -17.68 -37.47
C ASP A 232 -0.42 -18.16 -36.58
N CYS A 233 -0.08 -18.93 -35.55
CA CYS A 233 -1.05 -19.27 -34.51
C CYS A 233 -1.48 -18.00 -33.75
N PRO A 234 -2.75 -17.92 -33.30
CA PRO A 234 -3.22 -16.83 -32.45
C PRO A 234 -2.33 -16.62 -31.22
N SER A 235 -2.30 -15.39 -30.70
CA SER A 235 -1.62 -15.12 -29.43
C SER A 235 -2.16 -16.04 -28.33
N SER A 236 -1.26 -16.59 -27.51
CA SER A 236 -1.57 -17.59 -26.47
C SER A 236 -1.92 -19.00 -26.98
N SER A 237 -1.33 -19.39 -28.10
CA SER A 237 -1.42 -20.77 -28.60
C SER A 237 -0.09 -21.25 -29.17
N THR A 238 0.11 -22.56 -29.18
CA THR A 238 1.30 -23.22 -29.72
C THR A 238 0.88 -24.16 -30.84
N CYS A 239 1.63 -24.18 -31.94
CA CYS A 239 1.38 -25.12 -33.02
C CYS A 239 1.75 -26.54 -32.58
N VAL A 240 0.82 -27.48 -32.73
CA VAL A 240 0.98 -28.90 -32.40
C VAL A 240 0.78 -29.74 -33.66
N GLN A 241 1.69 -30.69 -33.88
CA GLN A 241 1.61 -31.64 -34.98
C GLN A 241 0.71 -32.83 -34.61
N ALA A 242 -0.32 -33.09 -35.41
CA ALA A 242 -1.24 -34.21 -35.25
C ALA A 242 -1.32 -35.03 -36.55
N GLY A 243 -0.33 -35.89 -36.77
CA GLY A 243 -0.24 -36.69 -38.00
C GLY A 243 0.03 -35.80 -39.22
N ALA A 244 -0.84 -35.86 -40.23
CA ALA A 244 -0.75 -35.03 -41.44
C ALA A 244 -1.35 -33.62 -41.30
N MET A 245 -1.90 -33.29 -40.12
CA MET A 245 -2.51 -32.00 -39.82
C MET A 245 -1.74 -31.29 -38.70
N ALA A 246 -1.79 -29.96 -38.70
CA ALA A 246 -1.24 -29.13 -37.63
C ALA A 246 -2.34 -28.25 -37.05
N THR A 247 -2.38 -28.09 -35.72
CA THR A 247 -3.40 -27.30 -35.00
C THR A 247 -2.75 -26.28 -34.08
N CYS A 248 -3.45 -25.18 -33.79
CA CYS A 248 -3.03 -24.22 -32.78
C CYS A 248 -3.76 -24.53 -31.47
N ASP A 249 -3.04 -25.07 -30.49
CA ASP A 249 -3.59 -25.45 -29.20
C ASP A 249 -3.38 -24.32 -28.19
N ALA A 250 -4.43 -23.98 -27.45
CA ALA A 250 -4.39 -22.88 -26.49
C ALA A 250 -3.50 -23.20 -25.28
N TRP A 251 -2.76 -22.20 -24.81
CA TRP A 251 -1.92 -22.33 -23.62
C TRP A 251 -2.75 -22.62 -22.37
N VAL A 252 -2.28 -23.56 -21.57
CA VAL A 252 -2.76 -23.87 -20.21
C VAL A 252 -2.11 -22.92 -19.19
N CYS A 253 -0.87 -22.50 -19.45
CA CYS A 253 -0.10 -21.54 -18.65
C CYS A 253 0.90 -20.79 -19.53
N ASP A 254 1.48 -19.69 -19.02
CA ASP A 254 2.46 -18.90 -19.76
C ASP A 254 3.74 -19.73 -20.04
N PRO A 255 4.11 -19.97 -21.32
CA PRO A 255 5.16 -20.90 -21.68
C PRO A 255 6.52 -20.59 -21.04
N GLY A 256 7.15 -21.63 -20.48
CA GLY A 256 8.48 -21.56 -19.89
C GLY A 256 8.59 -20.69 -18.63
N THR A 257 7.46 -20.24 -18.06
CA THR A 257 7.46 -19.40 -16.86
C THR A 257 7.29 -20.22 -15.59
N THR A 258 7.82 -19.69 -14.49
CA THR A 258 7.47 -20.12 -13.12
C THR A 258 6.73 -18.96 -12.46
N LYS A 259 5.45 -19.14 -12.15
CA LYS A 259 4.60 -18.08 -11.59
C LYS A 259 3.76 -18.55 -10.44
N CYS A 260 3.42 -17.63 -9.53
CA CYS A 260 2.41 -17.90 -8.54
C CYS A 260 1.03 -18.07 -9.18
N ASP A 261 0.24 -19.00 -8.65
CA ASP A 261 -1.16 -19.12 -9.03
C ASP A 261 -1.95 -17.91 -8.54
N SER A 262 -3.15 -17.73 -9.09
CA SER A 262 -3.99 -16.56 -8.77
C SER A 262 -4.46 -16.51 -7.31
N ALA A 263 -4.34 -17.63 -6.57
CA ALA A 263 -4.63 -17.70 -5.15
C ALA A 263 -3.43 -17.33 -4.27
N GLY A 264 -2.22 -17.25 -4.82
CA GLY A 264 -0.99 -17.00 -4.05
C GLY A 264 -0.58 -18.20 -3.18
N GLU A 265 -1.06 -19.40 -3.49
CA GLU A 265 -0.84 -20.62 -2.69
C GLU A 265 0.20 -21.53 -3.33
N LYS A 266 0.30 -21.53 -4.66
CA LYS A 266 1.12 -22.47 -5.41
C LYS A 266 2.06 -21.77 -6.37
N LEU A 267 3.29 -22.27 -6.44
CA LEU A 267 4.24 -21.93 -7.47
C LEU A 267 4.13 -22.94 -8.62
N VAL A 268 3.76 -22.47 -9.81
CA VAL A 268 3.47 -23.28 -11.00
C VAL A 268 4.56 -23.06 -12.04
N GLU A 269 5.19 -24.15 -12.48
CA GLU A 269 6.17 -24.17 -13.57
C GLU A 269 5.50 -24.69 -14.84
N CYS A 270 5.55 -23.90 -15.91
CA CYS A 270 4.92 -24.22 -17.18
C CYS A 270 5.93 -24.80 -18.16
N ALA A 271 5.50 -25.78 -18.95
CA ALA A 271 6.28 -26.30 -20.06
C ALA A 271 6.60 -25.19 -21.08
N ALA A 272 7.70 -25.36 -21.82
CA ALA A 272 8.14 -24.38 -22.82
C ALA A 272 7.14 -24.18 -23.97
N ASP A 273 6.22 -25.12 -24.17
CA ASP A 273 5.13 -25.04 -25.14
C ASP A 273 3.85 -24.38 -24.59
N GLY A 274 3.78 -24.11 -23.28
CA GLY A 274 2.59 -23.56 -22.62
C GLY A 274 1.43 -24.55 -22.47
N LEU A 275 1.57 -25.80 -22.93
CA LEU A 275 0.46 -26.76 -23.04
C LEU A 275 0.31 -27.64 -21.80
N SER A 276 1.28 -27.61 -20.88
CA SER A 276 1.22 -28.39 -19.66
C SER A 276 1.95 -27.72 -18.50
N VAL A 277 1.53 -28.05 -17.28
CA VAL A 277 2.24 -27.71 -16.05
C VAL A 277 3.26 -28.81 -15.78
N THR A 278 4.54 -28.47 -15.74
CA THR A 278 5.63 -29.43 -15.48
C THR A 278 5.79 -29.71 -14.00
N LYS A 279 5.53 -28.71 -13.15
CA LYS A 279 5.68 -28.83 -11.71
C LYS A 279 4.77 -27.86 -10.96
N THR A 280 4.23 -28.32 -9.84
CA THR A 280 3.49 -27.49 -8.88
C THR A 280 4.10 -27.65 -7.50
N THR A 281 4.42 -26.54 -6.85
CA THR A 281 4.87 -26.50 -5.45
C THR A 281 3.81 -25.81 -4.61
N ASP A 282 3.25 -26.51 -3.63
CA ASP A 282 2.29 -25.95 -2.68
C ASP A 282 3.05 -25.25 -1.53
N CYS A 283 3.01 -23.93 -1.51
CA CYS A 283 3.69 -23.14 -0.48
C CYS A 283 3.00 -23.27 0.89
N THR A 284 1.70 -23.59 0.91
CA THR A 284 0.93 -23.71 2.16
C THR A 284 1.33 -24.94 2.97
N ALA A 285 1.82 -25.99 2.28
CA ALA A 285 2.33 -27.22 2.90
C ALA A 285 3.51 -26.97 3.86
N THR A 286 4.24 -25.86 3.69
CA THR A 286 5.36 -25.42 4.55
C THR A 286 5.05 -24.13 5.33
N SER A 287 3.77 -23.74 5.45
CA SER A 287 3.35 -22.49 6.09
C SER A 287 3.95 -21.23 5.44
N GLN A 288 4.09 -21.26 4.11
CA GLN A 288 4.57 -20.18 3.28
C GLN A 288 3.44 -19.68 2.36
N VAL A 289 3.62 -18.49 1.79
CA VAL A 289 2.75 -17.92 0.75
C VAL A 289 3.54 -17.77 -0.55
N CYS A 290 2.91 -17.97 -1.69
CA CYS A 290 3.52 -17.70 -2.98
C CYS A 290 3.41 -16.20 -3.28
N SER A 291 4.55 -15.49 -3.31
CA SER A 291 4.62 -14.08 -3.64
C SER A 291 5.93 -13.73 -4.33
N ASP A 292 5.87 -12.88 -5.35
CA ASP A 292 6.95 -12.59 -6.32
C ASP A 292 7.55 -13.88 -6.91
N ASP A 293 6.68 -14.79 -7.36
CA ASP A 293 7.05 -16.06 -8.00
C ASP A 293 7.97 -16.95 -7.12
N GLN A 294 7.82 -16.86 -5.79
CA GLN A 294 8.55 -17.67 -4.80
C GLN A 294 7.69 -18.01 -3.57
N CYS A 295 7.91 -19.18 -2.97
CA CYS A 295 7.35 -19.50 -1.65
C CYS A 295 8.13 -18.77 -0.55
N LYS A 296 7.48 -17.84 0.15
CA LYS A 296 8.06 -17.02 1.21
C LYS A 296 7.39 -17.29 2.57
N SER A 297 8.19 -17.28 3.63
CA SER A 297 7.69 -17.48 5.00
C SER A 297 6.93 -16.25 5.50
N LEU A 298 5.79 -16.50 6.15
CA LEU A 298 4.99 -15.47 6.79
C LEU A 298 5.75 -14.82 7.96
N VAL A 299 5.71 -13.50 8.03
CA VAL A 299 6.24 -12.69 9.14
C VAL A 299 5.20 -12.57 10.26
N CYS A 300 3.93 -12.47 9.88
CA CYS A 300 2.78 -12.46 10.78
C CYS A 300 1.56 -13.07 10.05
N SER A 301 0.51 -13.38 10.81
CA SER A 301 -0.75 -13.85 10.24
C SER A 301 -1.35 -12.78 9.32
N PRO A 302 -1.68 -13.10 8.05
CA PRO A 302 -2.19 -12.14 7.08
C PRO A 302 -3.36 -11.31 7.60
N SER A 303 -3.29 -9.98 7.42
CA SER A 303 -4.29 -9.00 7.88
C SER A 303 -4.53 -8.93 9.40
N ASP A 304 -3.83 -9.70 10.24
CA ASP A 304 -4.03 -9.66 11.67
C ASP A 304 -3.54 -8.35 12.28
N VAL A 305 -4.25 -7.91 13.32
CA VAL A 305 -3.81 -6.82 14.20
C VAL A 305 -3.37 -7.44 15.52
N TYR A 306 -2.15 -7.14 15.95
CA TYR A 306 -1.55 -7.72 17.14
C TYR A 306 -0.64 -6.72 17.85
N CYS A 307 -0.42 -6.91 19.15
CA CYS A 307 0.44 -6.03 19.92
C CYS A 307 1.87 -6.56 20.02
N VAL A 308 2.84 -5.65 19.96
CA VAL A 308 4.22 -5.90 20.36
C VAL A 308 4.64 -4.79 21.32
N GLY A 309 4.62 -5.09 22.62
CA GLY A 309 4.85 -4.10 23.65
C GLY A 309 3.76 -3.03 23.67
N LYS A 310 4.09 -1.79 23.26
CA LYS A 310 3.13 -0.68 23.16
C LYS A 310 2.63 -0.42 21.74
N GLU A 311 3.16 -1.13 20.75
CA GLU A 311 2.79 -0.94 19.35
C GLU A 311 1.65 -1.88 18.99
N LEU A 312 0.55 -1.29 18.50
CA LEU A 312 -0.47 -2.00 17.77
C LEU A 312 0.00 -2.12 16.32
N ARG A 313 0.30 -3.34 15.89
CA ARG A 313 0.81 -3.62 14.54
C ARG A 313 -0.27 -4.27 13.70
N ARG A 314 -0.25 -3.95 12.41
CA ARG A 314 -1.13 -4.53 11.40
C ARG A 314 -0.29 -5.31 10.41
N CYS A 315 -0.57 -6.59 10.27
CA CYS A 315 0.05 -7.42 9.26
C CYS A 315 -0.50 -7.07 7.87
N ALA A 316 0.34 -7.08 6.85
CA ALA A 316 -0.10 -6.95 5.47
C ALA A 316 -0.98 -8.14 5.06
N ALA A 317 -1.78 -7.96 4.01
CA ALA A 317 -2.70 -9.00 3.52
C ALA A 317 -1.98 -10.24 2.97
N ASP A 318 -0.70 -10.11 2.63
CA ASP A 318 0.16 -11.23 2.23
C ASP A 318 0.87 -11.89 3.43
N GLY A 319 0.80 -11.30 4.62
CA GLY A 319 1.50 -11.77 5.82
C GLY A 319 3.03 -11.61 5.79
N LEU A 320 3.60 -10.95 4.78
CA LEU A 320 5.05 -10.85 4.56
C LEU A 320 5.67 -9.58 5.15
N SER A 321 4.84 -8.65 5.60
CA SER A 321 5.27 -7.40 6.23
C SER A 321 4.25 -6.93 7.25
N PHE A 322 4.62 -5.94 8.06
CA PHE A 322 3.71 -5.28 8.99
C PHE A 322 3.92 -3.77 8.97
N SER A 323 2.90 -3.04 9.39
CA SER A 323 2.96 -1.62 9.72
C SER A 323 2.61 -1.39 11.19
N VAL A 324 3.11 -0.30 11.77
CA VAL A 324 2.67 0.16 13.09
C VAL A 324 1.41 1.00 12.87
N ASP A 325 0.27 0.49 13.32
CA ASP A 325 -1.05 1.14 13.21
C ASP A 325 -1.12 2.30 14.21
N GLN A 326 -0.71 2.04 15.46
CA GLN A 326 -0.64 3.04 16.52
C GLN A 326 0.38 2.64 17.59
N THR A 327 1.02 3.62 18.23
CA THR A 327 1.74 3.39 19.50
C THR A 327 0.91 3.88 20.67
N CYS A 328 0.59 3.00 21.62
CA CYS A 328 -0.19 3.34 22.81
C CYS A 328 0.57 4.34 23.69
N SER A 329 -0.14 5.34 24.23
CA SER A 329 0.44 6.41 25.04
C SER A 329 1.05 5.92 26.36
N THR A 330 1.65 6.83 27.13
CA THR A 330 2.21 6.54 28.46
C THR A 330 1.19 5.99 29.43
N THR A 331 -0.08 6.39 29.30
CA THR A 331 -1.22 5.99 30.15
C THR A 331 -2.02 4.83 29.57
N GLN A 332 -1.56 4.22 28.48
CA GLN A 332 -2.25 3.13 27.79
C GLN A 332 -1.35 1.89 27.66
N TYR A 333 -1.98 0.76 27.40
CA TYR A 333 -1.35 -0.50 27.07
C TYR A 333 -2.01 -1.07 25.81
N CYS A 334 -1.24 -1.84 25.03
CA CYS A 334 -1.78 -2.52 23.86
C CYS A 334 -2.43 -3.82 24.32
N ASP A 335 -3.75 -3.93 24.16
CA ASP A 335 -4.51 -5.10 24.53
C ASP A 335 -4.60 -6.06 23.36
N ASP A 336 -3.79 -7.13 23.41
CA ASP A 336 -3.77 -8.18 22.39
C ASP A 336 -5.16 -8.75 22.09
N PRO A 337 -6.00 -9.11 23.09
CA PRO A 337 -7.32 -9.69 22.81
C PRO A 337 -8.26 -8.78 22.04
N SER A 338 -8.20 -7.46 22.24
CA SER A 338 -9.06 -6.51 21.53
C SER A 338 -8.39 -5.81 20.35
N GLY A 339 -7.10 -6.04 20.12
CA GLY A 339 -6.33 -5.34 19.08
C GLY A 339 -6.45 -3.81 19.20
N SER A 340 -6.36 -3.26 20.42
CA SER A 340 -6.54 -1.82 20.64
C SER A 340 -5.79 -1.30 21.87
N CYS A 341 -5.51 0.01 21.88
CA CYS A 341 -4.93 0.68 23.04
C CYS A 341 -5.99 0.94 24.11
N LYS A 342 -5.78 0.40 25.32
CA LYS A 342 -6.65 0.59 26.49
C LYS A 342 -5.94 1.34 27.60
N ASN A 343 -6.69 2.07 28.42
CA ASN A 343 -6.14 2.80 29.56
C ASN A 343 -5.55 1.84 30.60
N GLN A 344 -4.41 2.20 31.18
CA GLN A 344 -3.81 1.45 32.28
C GLN A 344 -4.71 1.54 33.52
N VAL A 345 -4.79 0.43 34.24
CA VAL A 345 -5.55 0.29 35.50
C VAL A 345 -4.68 0.66 36.69
N CYS A 346 -3.38 0.40 36.60
CA CYS A 346 -2.39 0.71 37.63
C CYS A 346 -1.05 1.10 36.99
N THR A 347 -0.19 1.78 37.75
CA THR A 347 1.15 2.16 37.25
C THR A 347 2.00 0.89 37.06
N PRO A 348 2.53 0.63 35.84
CA PRO A 348 3.27 -0.60 35.55
C PRO A 348 4.41 -0.88 36.55
N ASN A 349 4.51 -2.13 36.99
CA ASN A 349 5.51 -2.63 37.94
C ASN A 349 5.49 -1.99 39.33
N GLN A 350 4.51 -1.14 39.66
CA GLN A 350 4.38 -0.56 41.01
C GLN A 350 3.58 -1.47 41.96
N PRO A 351 3.78 -1.36 43.29
CA PRO A 351 2.94 -2.06 44.27
C PRO A 351 1.46 -1.74 44.08
N ALA A 352 0.60 -2.76 44.15
CA ALA A 352 -0.84 -2.63 43.95
C ALA A 352 -1.62 -3.61 44.84
N CYS A 353 -2.87 -3.28 45.17
CA CYS A 353 -3.77 -4.18 45.91
C CYS A 353 -4.80 -4.81 44.98
N GLU A 354 -4.97 -6.12 45.08
CA GLU A 354 -6.10 -6.86 44.50
C GLU A 354 -6.97 -7.38 45.66
N GLY A 355 -8.00 -6.63 46.04
CA GLY A 355 -8.78 -6.93 47.24
C GLY A 355 -7.92 -6.92 48.51
N THR A 356 -7.80 -8.06 49.19
CA THR A 356 -6.96 -8.22 50.40
C THR A 356 -5.51 -8.59 50.10
N ARG A 357 -5.13 -8.77 48.82
CA ARG A 357 -3.79 -9.19 48.43
C ARG A 357 -2.90 -8.02 48.05
N ALA A 358 -1.74 -7.95 48.70
CA ALA A 358 -0.62 -7.10 48.32
C ALA A 358 0.20 -7.77 47.21
N THR A 359 0.19 -7.16 46.02
CA THR A 359 0.88 -7.63 44.82
C THR A 359 1.51 -6.46 44.06
N THR A 360 1.88 -6.66 42.81
CA THR A 360 2.43 -5.65 41.91
C THR A 360 1.56 -5.52 40.68
N CYS A 361 1.48 -4.32 40.11
CA CYS A 361 0.92 -4.10 38.79
C CYS A 361 1.78 -4.81 37.73
N ASN A 362 1.16 -5.42 36.74
CA ASN A 362 1.87 -6.07 35.65
C ASN A 362 2.64 -5.06 34.78
N ALA A 363 3.55 -5.56 33.94
CA ALA A 363 4.44 -4.72 33.15
C ALA A 363 3.71 -3.88 32.08
N SER A 364 2.51 -4.31 31.66
CA SER A 364 1.65 -3.57 30.72
C SER A 364 0.83 -2.48 31.43
N GLY A 365 0.61 -2.57 32.74
CA GLY A 365 -0.32 -1.71 33.48
C GLY A 365 -1.79 -2.11 33.31
N SER A 366 -2.08 -3.27 32.71
CA SER A 366 -3.44 -3.73 32.45
C SER A 366 -4.14 -4.35 33.67
N GLY A 367 -3.39 -4.66 34.73
CA GLY A 367 -3.92 -5.25 35.95
C GLY A 367 -2.83 -5.70 36.91
N THR A 368 -3.21 -6.41 37.96
CA THR A 368 -2.29 -6.95 38.96
C THR A 368 -1.67 -8.28 38.52
N ASN A 369 -0.43 -8.52 38.93
CA ASN A 369 0.22 -9.83 38.77
C ASN A 369 -0.45 -10.87 39.68
N PRO A 370 -0.65 -12.10 39.19
CA PRO A 370 -1.18 -13.18 40.01
C PRO A 370 -0.23 -13.52 41.16
N GLY A 371 -0.78 -13.77 42.35
CA GLY A 371 -0.01 -14.06 43.55
C GLY A 371 0.01 -12.89 44.54
N GLY A 372 1.09 -12.78 45.31
CA GLY A 372 1.21 -11.76 46.36
C GLY A 372 0.82 -12.27 47.76
N THR A 373 0.96 -11.38 48.73
CA THR A 373 0.69 -11.70 50.15
C THR A 373 -0.77 -11.39 50.47
N ASP A 374 -1.54 -12.40 50.88
CA ASP A 374 -2.89 -12.16 51.39
C ASP A 374 -2.80 -11.56 52.79
N CYS A 375 -3.13 -10.28 52.89
CA CYS A 375 -3.02 -9.56 54.13
C CYS A 375 -4.02 -10.07 55.17
N ALA A 376 -5.20 -10.52 54.72
CA ALA A 376 -6.25 -11.02 55.61
C ALA A 376 -5.82 -12.27 56.38
N ALA A 377 -4.98 -13.13 55.78
CA ALA A 377 -4.42 -14.31 56.44
C ALA A 377 -3.58 -13.98 57.68
N SER A 378 -3.06 -12.75 57.76
CA SER A 378 -2.30 -12.24 58.91
C SER A 378 -3.08 -11.23 59.77
N GLY A 379 -4.40 -11.13 59.58
CA GLY A 379 -5.23 -10.12 60.25
C GLY A 379 -4.93 -8.68 59.84
N LYS A 380 -4.31 -8.50 58.67
CA LYS A 380 -3.93 -7.20 58.09
C LYS A 380 -4.85 -6.87 56.91
N VAL A 381 -4.80 -5.63 56.44
CA VAL A 381 -5.48 -5.17 55.23
C VAL A 381 -4.45 -4.81 54.16
N CYS A 382 -4.79 -4.98 52.89
CA CYS A 382 -3.95 -4.48 51.81
C CYS A 382 -4.18 -2.98 51.64
N SER A 383 -3.10 -2.20 51.70
CA SER A 383 -3.11 -0.79 51.39
C SER A 383 -1.88 -0.46 50.55
N LEU A 384 -2.09 0.16 49.38
CA LEU A 384 -1.03 0.59 48.45
C LEU A 384 0.01 -0.50 48.13
N GLY A 385 -0.45 -1.73 47.95
CA GLY A 385 0.39 -2.88 47.63
C GLY A 385 1.21 -3.43 48.81
N ALA A 386 0.86 -3.07 50.05
CA ALA A 386 1.49 -3.59 51.27
C ALA A 386 0.46 -4.08 52.30
N CYS A 387 0.85 -5.06 53.11
CA CYS A 387 0.01 -5.57 54.21
C CYS A 387 0.24 -4.76 55.49
N VAL A 388 -0.77 -3.97 55.87
CA VAL A 388 -0.75 -3.05 57.01
C VAL A 388 -1.79 -3.45 58.07
N THR A 389 -1.55 -3.09 59.34
CA THR A 389 -2.41 -3.47 60.48
C THR A 389 -3.60 -2.54 60.69
N CYS A 390 -3.74 -1.52 59.85
CA CYS A 390 -4.66 -0.41 60.00
C CYS A 390 -5.31 -0.11 58.64
N ALA A 391 -6.59 0.25 58.65
CA ALA A 391 -7.31 0.62 57.43
C ALA A 391 -6.76 1.94 56.88
N PRO A 392 -6.63 2.11 55.54
CA PRO A 392 -6.19 3.39 54.97
C PRO A 392 -7.14 4.52 55.36
N ILE A 393 -6.58 5.71 55.56
CA ILE A 393 -7.37 6.91 55.82
C ILE A 393 -7.75 7.51 54.47
N THR A 394 -9.05 7.49 54.18
CA THR A 394 -9.62 8.24 53.06
C THR A 394 -10.14 9.58 53.57
N ALA A 395 -9.68 10.66 52.97
CA ALA A 395 -10.14 12.01 53.26
C ALA A 395 -10.42 12.77 51.96
N ASP A 396 -11.46 13.61 51.96
CA ASP A 396 -11.72 14.51 50.85
C ASP A 396 -10.49 15.41 50.64
N ALA A 397 -9.97 15.42 49.42
CA ALA A 397 -8.82 16.24 49.07
C ALA A 397 -9.22 17.70 49.25
N GLN A 398 -8.39 18.47 49.96
CA GLN A 398 -8.69 19.87 50.24
C GLN A 398 -8.20 20.72 49.06
N PRO A 399 -9.10 21.39 48.31
CA PRO A 399 -8.71 22.27 47.21
C PRO A 399 -7.73 23.34 47.66
N LEU A 400 -6.86 23.79 46.74
CA LEU A 400 -6.08 24.99 47.03
C LEU A 400 -7.02 26.20 47.20
N PRO A 401 -6.78 27.06 48.20
CA PRO A 401 -7.55 28.29 48.35
C PRO A 401 -7.46 29.21 47.12
N ILE A 402 -8.53 29.93 46.82
CA ILE A 402 -8.60 30.88 45.70
C ILE A 402 -8.23 32.30 46.15
N ASP A 403 -7.52 33.01 45.27
CA ASP A 403 -7.30 34.43 45.29
C ASP A 403 -7.96 35.06 44.05
N LEU A 404 -8.81 36.05 44.27
CA LEU A 404 -9.71 36.59 43.28
C LEU A 404 -9.50 38.10 43.13
N TYR A 405 -9.14 38.55 41.94
CA TYR A 405 -9.05 39.97 41.63
C TYR A 405 -10.19 40.40 40.71
N LEU A 406 -11.03 41.30 41.19
CA LEU A 406 -12.16 41.82 40.45
C LEU A 406 -11.81 43.18 39.85
N MET A 407 -11.80 43.26 38.54
CA MET A 407 -11.78 44.52 37.81
C MET A 407 -13.23 44.85 37.45
N ILE A 408 -13.74 46.00 37.90
CA ILE A 408 -15.16 46.36 37.82
C ILE A 408 -15.34 47.67 37.06
N ASP A 409 -16.26 47.68 36.09
CA ASP A 409 -16.51 48.82 35.21
C ASP A 409 -17.22 49.95 35.97
N SER A 410 -16.58 51.11 36.03
CA SER A 410 -17.15 52.33 36.62
C SER A 410 -17.27 53.44 35.57
N SER A 411 -17.59 53.07 34.33
CA SER A 411 -17.91 54.01 33.25
C SER A 411 -19.34 54.57 33.34
N ALA A 412 -19.66 55.59 32.53
CA ALA A 412 -21.00 56.20 32.58
C ALA A 412 -22.13 55.23 32.21
N SER A 413 -21.86 54.18 31.43
CA SER A 413 -22.88 53.22 30.97
C SER A 413 -23.42 52.33 32.09
N THR A 414 -22.63 52.11 33.16
CA THR A 414 -23.05 51.31 34.31
C THR A 414 -24.00 52.07 35.26
N GLY A 415 -24.06 53.41 35.17
CA GLY A 415 -25.00 54.29 35.88
C GLY A 415 -24.48 54.82 37.23
N THR A 416 -24.97 55.98 37.69
CA THR A 416 -24.36 56.74 38.80
C THR A 416 -25.08 56.64 40.16
N ASP A 417 -25.99 55.68 40.34
CA ASP A 417 -27.07 55.76 41.35
C ASP A 417 -27.13 54.55 42.28
N CYS A 418 -26.04 54.21 42.97
CA CYS A 418 -26.09 53.17 43.99
C CYS A 418 -25.02 53.30 45.08
N SER A 419 -25.40 52.91 46.29
CA SER A 419 -24.51 52.46 47.35
C SER A 419 -24.95 51.06 47.76
N ILE A 420 -24.04 50.24 48.27
CA ILE A 420 -24.33 48.88 48.74
C ILE A 420 -25.55 48.88 49.67
N GLY A 421 -26.46 47.95 49.43
CA GLY A 421 -27.76 47.83 50.10
C GLY A 421 -28.89 48.62 49.44
N SER A 422 -28.59 49.49 48.46
CA SER A 422 -29.63 50.12 47.65
C SER A 422 -30.31 49.10 46.74
N THR A 423 -31.60 49.28 46.51
CA THR A 423 -32.41 48.47 45.59
C THR A 423 -32.65 49.17 44.25
N THR A 424 -31.84 50.19 43.91
CA THR A 424 -31.94 50.90 42.63
C THR A 424 -31.70 49.92 41.49
N ALA A 425 -32.55 49.95 40.47
CA ALA A 425 -32.35 49.16 39.26
C ALA A 425 -31.33 49.87 38.34
N SER A 426 -30.06 49.60 38.57
CA SER A 426 -28.95 49.98 37.67
C SER A 426 -27.87 48.91 37.65
N ARG A 427 -27.04 48.92 36.61
CA ARG A 427 -25.97 47.93 36.39
C ARG A 427 -24.92 48.01 37.49
N TRP A 428 -24.49 49.23 37.81
CA TRP A 428 -23.62 49.50 38.95
C TRP A 428 -24.20 48.95 40.26
N CYS A 429 -25.50 49.10 40.49
CA CYS A 429 -26.14 48.57 41.69
C CYS A 429 -26.19 47.05 41.73
N ALA A 430 -26.43 46.40 40.60
CA ALA A 430 -26.39 44.94 40.49
C ALA A 430 -24.99 44.40 40.79
N GLU A 431 -23.96 45.02 40.19
CA GLU A 431 -22.55 44.64 40.37
C GLU A 431 -22.12 44.77 41.83
N ILE A 432 -22.20 45.97 42.42
CA ILE A 432 -21.65 46.18 43.76
C ILE A 432 -22.41 45.40 44.84
N ASN A 433 -23.72 45.21 44.68
CA ASN A 433 -24.51 44.39 45.61
C ASN A 433 -24.22 42.89 45.43
N GLY A 434 -23.98 42.43 44.21
CA GLY A 434 -23.60 41.04 43.94
C GLY A 434 -22.22 40.70 44.48
N VAL A 435 -21.24 41.59 44.26
CA VAL A 435 -19.91 41.48 44.89
C VAL A 435 -20.03 41.53 46.41
N ASN A 436 -20.87 42.42 46.96
CA ASN A 436 -21.09 42.47 48.40
C ASN A 436 -21.71 41.17 48.94
N ALA A 437 -22.69 40.59 48.24
CA ALA A 437 -23.29 39.32 48.62
C ALA A 437 -22.23 38.20 48.65
N PHE A 438 -21.38 38.12 47.63
CA PHE A 438 -20.28 37.15 47.57
C PHE A 438 -19.28 37.32 48.73
N ILE A 439 -18.77 38.53 48.99
CA ILE A 439 -17.74 38.74 50.02
C ILE A 439 -18.27 38.62 51.46
N THR A 440 -19.59 38.65 51.65
CA THR A 440 -20.23 38.50 52.97
C THR A 440 -20.79 37.11 53.21
N ASP A 441 -20.77 36.24 52.19
CA ASP A 441 -21.11 34.83 52.34
C ASP A 441 -19.99 34.08 53.06
N SER A 442 -20.31 33.46 54.20
CA SER A 442 -19.35 32.68 54.98
C SER A 442 -18.84 31.44 54.23
N ALA A 443 -19.52 31.00 53.16
CA ALA A 443 -19.01 29.95 52.27
C ALA A 443 -17.67 30.35 51.60
N ASN A 444 -17.40 31.65 51.50
CA ASN A 444 -16.22 32.22 50.86
C ASN A 444 -15.15 32.69 51.86
N ASP A 445 -15.28 32.37 53.16
CA ASP A 445 -14.27 32.69 54.17
C ASP A 445 -12.91 32.09 53.81
N GLY A 446 -11.84 32.88 53.92
CA GLY A 446 -10.48 32.48 53.57
C GLY A 446 -10.09 32.68 52.09
N THR A 447 -11.04 32.93 51.19
CA THR A 447 -10.76 33.46 49.84
C THR A 447 -10.15 34.85 49.97
N ARG A 448 -9.06 35.16 49.25
CA ARG A 448 -8.56 36.54 49.21
C ARG A 448 -9.20 37.27 48.06
N VAL A 449 -9.79 38.43 48.33
CA VAL A 449 -10.42 39.24 47.29
C VAL A 449 -9.73 40.60 47.23
N GLY A 450 -9.43 41.07 46.03
CA GLY A 450 -8.94 42.42 45.76
C GLY A 450 -9.77 43.04 44.64
N ILE A 451 -9.87 44.36 44.61
CA ILE A 451 -10.67 45.04 43.58
C ILE A 451 -9.93 46.20 42.93
N GLY A 452 -10.20 46.39 41.64
CA GLY A 452 -9.92 47.58 40.85
C GLY A 452 -11.23 48.12 40.28
N LEU A 453 -11.31 49.44 40.16
CA LEU A 453 -12.39 50.13 39.45
C LEU A 453 -11.73 50.84 38.27
N TRP A 454 -12.27 50.66 37.06
CA TRP A 454 -11.77 51.36 35.87
C TRP A 454 -12.81 52.33 35.30
N GLY A 455 -12.33 53.43 34.75
CA GLY A 455 -13.15 54.46 34.13
C GLY A 455 -12.32 55.49 33.35
N PRO A 456 -12.83 56.70 33.11
CA PRO A 456 -12.31 57.65 32.13
C PRO A 456 -10.98 58.29 32.51
N THR A 457 -10.60 58.20 33.79
CA THR A 457 -9.34 58.76 34.30
C THR A 457 -8.17 57.77 34.24
N ASP A 458 -8.43 56.50 33.92
CA ASP A 458 -7.39 55.49 33.84
C ASP A 458 -6.63 55.59 32.51
N ALA A 459 -5.31 55.64 32.62
CA ALA A 459 -4.43 55.65 31.45
C ALA A 459 -4.40 54.25 30.80
N CYS A 460 -4.12 54.20 29.50
CA CYS A 460 -3.96 52.96 28.73
C CYS A 460 -2.89 51.99 29.27
N GLY A 461 -2.11 52.39 30.29
CA GLY A 461 -1.12 51.55 30.97
C GLY A 461 -1.69 50.57 32.01
N GLY A 462 -2.97 50.69 32.37
CA GLY A 462 -3.66 49.79 33.30
C GLY A 462 -4.35 50.51 34.45
N ALA A 463 -5.58 50.09 34.76
CA ALA A 463 -6.34 50.62 35.89
C ALA A 463 -5.71 50.19 37.23
N ALA A 464 -5.65 51.12 38.19
CA ALA A 464 -4.98 50.90 39.46
C ALA A 464 -5.81 50.06 40.45
N VAL A 465 -5.13 49.25 41.25
CA VAL A 465 -5.71 48.52 42.38
C VAL A 465 -6.33 49.52 43.38
N LYS A 466 -7.61 49.35 43.72
CA LYS A 466 -8.30 50.15 44.74
C LYS A 466 -8.22 49.51 46.12
N VAL A 467 -8.33 48.18 46.17
CA VAL A 467 -8.16 47.38 47.39
C VAL A 467 -7.28 46.19 47.07
N GLY A 468 -6.18 46.03 47.80
CA GLY A 468 -5.27 44.89 47.64
C GLY A 468 -5.91 43.57 48.08
N LEU A 469 -5.35 42.45 47.59
CA LEU A 469 -5.79 41.10 47.94
C LEU A 469 -5.57 40.80 49.43
N ALA A 470 -6.66 40.61 50.18
CA ALA A 470 -6.63 40.10 51.55
C ALA A 470 -7.82 39.17 51.82
N ALA A 471 -7.66 38.30 52.84
CA ALA A 471 -8.60 37.22 53.12
C ALA A 471 -9.95 37.75 53.63
N LEU A 472 -11.04 37.12 53.20
CA LEU A 472 -12.36 37.30 53.77
C LEU A 472 -12.48 36.55 55.12
N PRO A 473 -13.26 37.08 56.08
CA PRO A 473 -14.05 38.31 56.00
C PRO A 473 -13.25 39.60 56.29
N GLY A 474 -11.95 39.49 56.60
CA GLY A 474 -11.11 40.62 57.02
C GLY A 474 -11.03 41.77 56.01
N ASN A 475 -11.19 41.50 54.71
CA ASN A 475 -11.15 42.53 53.67
C ASN A 475 -12.51 43.16 53.31
N VAL A 476 -13.61 42.68 53.89
CA VAL A 476 -14.98 43.08 53.50
C VAL A 476 -15.18 44.59 53.59
N THR A 477 -14.84 45.21 54.72
CA THR A 477 -15.07 46.66 54.92
C THR A 477 -14.27 47.53 53.95
N ALA A 478 -13.03 47.13 53.63
CA ALA A 478 -12.21 47.88 52.68
C ALA A 478 -12.82 47.85 51.27
N ILE A 479 -13.30 46.67 50.85
CA ILE A 479 -13.98 46.47 49.56
C ILE A 479 -15.29 47.27 49.53
N GLN A 480 -16.13 47.16 50.56
CA GLN A 480 -17.39 47.90 50.65
C GLN A 480 -17.19 49.42 50.56
N ASN A 481 -16.18 49.96 51.25
CA ASN A 481 -15.85 51.37 51.19
C ASN A 481 -15.42 51.80 49.78
N ALA A 482 -14.57 51.00 49.12
CA ALA A 482 -14.12 51.30 47.77
C ALA A 482 -15.25 51.24 46.75
N LEU A 483 -16.16 50.26 46.84
CA LEU A 483 -17.35 50.17 45.98
C LEU A 483 -18.31 51.35 46.21
N ASN A 484 -18.57 51.74 47.45
CA ASN A 484 -19.43 52.89 47.75
C ASN A 484 -18.84 54.25 47.33
N LEU A 485 -17.52 54.33 47.16
CA LEU A 485 -16.82 55.52 46.64
C LEU A 485 -16.73 55.54 45.11
N GLY A 486 -17.07 54.44 44.43
CA GLY A 486 -17.12 54.40 42.97
C GLY A 486 -18.20 55.34 42.45
N THR A 487 -17.81 56.25 41.56
CA THR A 487 -18.72 57.20 40.90
C THR A 487 -18.68 56.96 39.39
N PRO A 488 -19.58 56.12 38.86
CA PRO A 488 -19.49 55.75 37.45
C PRO A 488 -19.60 56.96 36.52
N SER A 489 -18.68 57.12 35.57
CA SER A 489 -18.64 58.31 34.70
C SER A 489 -17.78 58.08 33.46
N GLY A 490 -17.91 58.92 32.44
CA GLY A 490 -17.08 58.90 31.21
C GLY A 490 -16.99 57.55 30.46
N ASN A 491 -15.89 57.35 29.72
CA ASN A 491 -15.67 56.21 28.83
C ASN A 491 -15.02 55.00 29.55
N SER A 492 -15.00 53.85 28.88
CA SER A 492 -14.54 52.55 29.40
C SER A 492 -13.30 52.05 28.62
N PRO A 493 -12.08 52.56 28.88
CA PRO A 493 -10.88 52.10 28.16
C PRO A 493 -10.57 50.63 28.47
N THR A 494 -11.05 49.72 27.62
CA THR A 494 -10.94 48.25 27.79
C THR A 494 -9.48 47.78 27.96
N GLU A 495 -8.53 48.38 27.24
CA GLU A 495 -7.11 48.07 27.41
C GLU A 495 -6.61 48.34 28.83
N ALA A 496 -7.10 49.41 29.48
CA ALA A 496 -6.73 49.73 30.85
C ALA A 496 -7.29 48.70 31.84
N ALA A 497 -8.52 48.22 31.64
CA ALA A 497 -9.09 47.15 32.44
C ALA A 497 -8.26 45.86 32.31
N ILE A 498 -7.92 45.45 31.09
CA ILE A 498 -7.12 44.25 30.79
C ILE A 498 -5.73 44.35 31.43
N ARG A 499 -5.01 45.44 31.19
CA ARG A 499 -3.66 45.62 31.75
C ARG A 499 -3.66 45.75 33.27
N GLY A 500 -4.69 46.37 33.83
CA GLY A 500 -4.88 46.46 35.28
C GLY A 500 -5.13 45.09 35.90
N ALA A 501 -5.99 44.27 35.27
CA ALA A 501 -6.24 42.89 35.68
C ALA A 501 -4.95 42.05 35.59
N ILE A 502 -4.27 42.05 34.43
CA ILE A 502 -2.98 41.35 34.21
C ILE A 502 -1.94 41.73 35.27
N SER A 503 -1.78 43.03 35.55
CA SER A 503 -0.81 43.52 36.52
C SER A 503 -1.14 43.06 37.93
N ALA A 504 -2.40 43.20 38.34
CA ALA A 504 -2.85 42.84 39.68
C ALA A 504 -2.83 41.33 39.91
N THR A 505 -3.23 40.50 38.94
CA THR A 505 -3.18 39.05 39.06
C THR A 505 -1.74 38.52 39.07
N ALA A 506 -0.87 39.04 38.21
CA ALA A 506 0.55 38.67 38.22
C ALA A 506 1.24 39.04 39.55
N ALA A 507 0.95 40.23 40.09
CA ALA A 507 1.49 40.66 41.38
C ALA A 507 0.88 39.94 42.59
N GLY A 508 -0.35 39.42 42.43
CA GLY A 508 -1.10 38.71 43.47
C GLY A 508 -0.75 37.23 43.62
N GLN A 509 -0.08 36.64 42.62
CA GLN A 509 0.24 35.21 42.60
C GLN A 509 1.06 34.79 43.83
N GLN A 510 0.58 33.75 44.53
CA GLN A 510 1.23 33.22 45.71
C GLN A 510 1.23 31.69 45.67
N SER A 511 2.35 31.07 46.06
CA SER A 511 2.45 29.61 46.16
C SER A 511 1.41 29.04 47.13
N GLY A 512 0.80 27.92 46.77
CA GLY A 512 -0.24 27.24 47.55
C GLY A 512 -1.63 27.85 47.44
N ARG A 513 -1.85 28.78 46.48
CA ARG A 513 -3.15 29.42 46.21
C ARG A 513 -3.33 29.61 44.71
N ASN A 514 -4.56 29.49 44.22
CA ASN A 514 -4.86 29.70 42.80
C ASN A 514 -5.36 31.14 42.61
N MET A 515 -4.68 31.89 41.74
CA MET A 515 -5.06 33.26 41.40
C MET A 515 -6.00 33.26 40.19
N VAL A 516 -7.06 34.08 40.26
CA VAL A 516 -8.04 34.24 39.18
C VAL A 516 -8.38 35.73 39.03
N GLY A 517 -8.42 36.22 37.79
CA GLY A 517 -8.96 37.54 37.46
C GLY A 517 -10.41 37.45 36.98
N VAL A 518 -11.22 38.46 37.28
CA VAL A 518 -12.56 38.61 36.69
C VAL A 518 -12.74 40.06 36.28
N VAL A 519 -13.20 40.27 35.06
CA VAL A 519 -13.56 41.58 34.51
C VAL A 519 -15.07 41.64 34.37
N PHE A 520 -15.71 42.56 35.09
CA PHE A 520 -17.14 42.84 34.96
C PHE A 520 -17.36 44.08 34.13
N SER A 521 -18.08 43.98 33.02
CA SER A 521 -18.43 45.12 32.17
C SER A 521 -19.86 44.98 31.63
N ASP A 522 -20.50 46.10 31.34
CA ASP A 522 -21.85 46.14 30.78
C ASP A 522 -21.89 46.08 29.24
N ALA A 523 -20.76 46.35 28.58
CA ALA A 523 -20.62 46.19 27.14
C ALA A 523 -19.15 45.90 26.79
N PHE A 524 -18.94 45.07 25.77
CA PHE A 524 -17.61 44.95 25.17
C PHE A 524 -17.50 45.86 23.96
N ILE A 525 -17.08 47.11 24.19
CA ILE A 525 -16.77 48.05 23.12
C ILE A 525 -15.42 48.67 23.44
N PRO A 526 -14.34 48.25 22.76
CA PRO A 526 -13.10 49.01 22.77
C PRO A 526 -13.41 50.43 22.30
N ASN A 527 -13.39 51.39 23.22
CA ASN A 527 -13.84 52.76 22.97
C ASN A 527 -12.76 53.81 23.25
N ALA A 528 -11.59 53.38 23.72
CA ALA A 528 -10.41 54.19 23.96
C ALA A 528 -9.17 53.29 24.08
N CYS A 529 -8.00 53.86 23.78
CA CYS A 529 -6.70 53.17 23.73
C CYS A 529 -6.62 52.19 22.53
N GLU A 530 -6.23 50.94 22.74
CA GLU A 530 -6.32 49.89 21.72
C GLU A 530 -7.77 49.51 21.43
N LEU A 531 -8.10 49.45 20.14
CA LEU A 531 -9.44 49.13 19.63
C LEU A 531 -9.51 47.75 18.96
N ASP A 532 -8.36 47.17 18.60
CA ASP A 532 -8.26 45.84 17.99
C ASP A 532 -8.37 44.75 19.06
N THR A 533 -9.47 44.02 19.00
CA THR A 533 -9.80 42.92 19.91
C THR A 533 -8.76 41.80 19.86
N THR A 534 -8.10 41.59 18.72
CA THR A 534 -7.03 40.60 18.55
C THR A 534 -5.78 41.00 19.34
N VAL A 535 -5.43 42.28 19.34
CA VAL A 535 -4.29 42.80 20.11
C VAL A 535 -4.57 42.65 21.60
N LEU A 536 -5.79 43.00 22.03
CA LEU A 536 -6.23 42.84 23.42
C LEU A 536 -6.24 41.37 23.86
N ALA A 537 -6.72 40.46 23.01
CA ALA A 537 -6.70 39.00 23.25
C ALA A 537 -5.26 38.49 23.40
N GLY A 538 -4.33 39.02 22.60
CA GLY A 538 -2.90 38.72 22.67
C GLY A 538 -2.27 39.09 24.01
N LEU A 539 -2.71 40.17 24.66
CA LEU A 539 -2.25 40.55 26.00
C LEU A 539 -2.64 39.50 27.04
N LEU A 540 -3.91 39.09 27.06
CA LEU A 540 -4.41 38.10 28.01
C LEU A 540 -3.82 36.71 27.74
N THR A 541 -3.67 36.32 26.47
CA THR A 541 -3.04 35.05 26.07
C THR A 541 -1.58 35.00 26.51
N THR A 542 -0.84 36.10 26.35
CA THR A 542 0.55 36.22 26.81
C THR A 542 0.62 36.12 28.34
N HIS A 543 -0.30 36.78 29.05
CA HIS A 543 -0.40 36.67 30.50
C HIS A 543 -0.60 35.20 30.93
N PHE A 544 -1.64 34.53 30.42
CA PHE A 544 -1.93 33.14 30.77
C PHE A 544 -0.75 32.20 30.43
N THR A 545 -0.11 32.38 29.28
CA THR A 545 1.06 31.59 28.89
C THR A 545 2.21 31.72 29.91
N ASN A 546 2.40 32.93 30.45
CA ASN A 546 3.49 33.21 31.39
C ASN A 546 3.16 32.83 32.84
N THR A 547 1.90 32.95 33.26
CA THR A 547 1.50 32.85 34.68
C THR A 547 0.61 31.66 34.99
N GLN A 548 -0.06 31.10 33.98
CA GLN A 548 -1.16 30.13 34.09
C GLN A 548 -2.37 30.65 34.90
N ILE A 549 -2.55 31.97 34.96
CA ILE A 549 -3.66 32.61 35.68
C ILE A 549 -4.79 32.97 34.68
N PRO A 550 -5.99 32.39 34.83
CA PRO A 550 -7.12 32.73 33.97
C PRO A 550 -7.72 34.09 34.35
N ILE A 551 -8.23 34.79 33.34
CA ILE A 551 -8.98 36.05 33.51
C ILE A 551 -10.33 35.90 32.82
N TYR A 552 -11.38 35.80 33.64
CA TYR A 552 -12.76 35.66 33.20
C TYR A 552 -13.36 37.00 32.79
N TRP A 553 -14.32 36.96 31.87
CA TRP A 553 -15.16 38.09 31.52
C TRP A 553 -16.62 37.81 31.87
N ALA A 554 -17.28 38.78 32.48
CA ALA A 554 -18.69 38.68 32.85
C ALA A 554 -19.46 39.92 32.37
N GLY A 555 -20.45 39.70 31.51
CA GLY A 555 -21.32 40.73 30.96
C GLY A 555 -22.50 41.02 31.88
N ILE A 556 -22.66 42.27 32.33
CA ILE A 556 -23.72 42.68 33.27
C ILE A 556 -25.07 42.91 32.58
N ASP A 557 -25.02 43.13 31.27
CA ASP A 557 -26.17 43.23 30.40
C ASP A 557 -26.10 42.18 29.29
N PRO A 558 -27.24 41.88 28.62
CA PRO A 558 -27.21 41.02 27.46
C PRO A 558 -26.39 41.71 26.36
N LEU A 559 -25.16 41.23 26.19
CA LEU A 559 -24.29 41.62 25.09
C LEU A 559 -25.01 41.40 23.75
N SER A 560 -24.79 42.28 22.78
CA SER A 560 -25.27 42.00 21.42
C SER A 560 -24.57 40.75 20.89
N THR A 561 -25.17 40.05 19.93
CA THR A 561 -24.55 38.83 19.37
C THR A 561 -23.15 39.10 18.79
N ALA A 562 -22.88 40.33 18.31
CA ALA A 562 -21.54 40.72 17.86
C ALA A 562 -20.56 40.83 19.04
N ASP A 563 -20.96 41.52 20.10
CA ASP A 563 -20.12 41.72 21.30
C ASP A 563 -19.81 40.39 22.00
N VAL A 564 -20.75 39.44 22.01
CA VAL A 564 -20.50 38.08 22.54
C VAL A 564 -19.35 37.41 21.79
N ASN A 565 -19.38 37.44 20.45
CA ASN A 565 -18.33 36.81 19.65
C ASN A 565 -16.97 37.46 19.88
N ASP A 566 -16.95 38.78 20.04
CA ASP A 566 -15.72 39.52 20.30
C ASP A 566 -15.17 39.22 21.70
N VAL A 567 -16.01 39.10 22.73
CA VAL A 567 -15.57 38.70 24.08
C VAL A 567 -15.11 37.25 24.11
N GLU A 568 -15.85 36.32 23.50
CA GLU A 568 -15.43 34.92 23.39
C GLU A 568 -14.07 34.82 22.68
N THR A 569 -13.84 35.64 21.65
CA THR A 569 -12.53 35.76 20.97
C THR A 569 -11.47 36.33 21.90
N LEU A 570 -11.80 37.35 22.69
CA LEU A 570 -10.91 37.97 23.67
C LEU A 570 -10.43 36.96 24.72
N VAL A 571 -11.33 36.13 25.25
CA VAL A 571 -11.03 35.21 26.36
C VAL A 571 -10.61 33.80 25.93
N ALA A 572 -10.75 33.44 24.65
CA ALA A 572 -10.41 32.10 24.13
C ALA A 572 -8.97 31.64 24.45
N GLY A 573 -8.00 32.56 24.45
CA GLY A 573 -6.59 32.25 24.72
C GLY A 573 -6.16 32.34 26.19
N THR A 574 -7.10 32.59 27.11
CA THR A 574 -6.79 33.00 28.49
C THR A 574 -6.80 31.86 29.50
N GLY A 575 -7.07 30.63 29.05
CA GLY A 575 -7.17 29.46 29.93
C GLY A 575 -8.45 29.40 30.76
N VAL A 576 -9.42 30.27 30.47
CA VAL A 576 -10.78 30.21 31.01
C VAL A 576 -11.42 28.86 30.67
N THR A 577 -12.07 28.24 31.66
CA THR A 577 -12.74 26.96 31.48
C THR A 577 -14.10 27.19 30.79
N PRO A 578 -14.40 26.52 29.66
CA PRO A 578 -15.76 26.52 29.11
C PRO A 578 -16.77 26.03 30.14
N HIS A 579 -17.85 26.78 30.35
CA HIS A 579 -18.87 26.47 31.35
C HIS A 579 -20.26 26.46 30.73
N THR A 580 -21.22 25.83 31.40
CA THR A 580 -22.64 25.81 30.98
C THR A 580 -23.52 26.67 31.88
N ALA A 581 -23.01 27.06 33.05
CA ALA A 581 -23.68 27.96 33.97
C ALA A 581 -23.78 29.36 33.35
N LEU A 582 -24.97 29.97 33.41
CA LEU A 582 -25.20 31.36 33.03
C LEU A 582 -24.68 31.70 31.61
N CYS A 583 -25.00 30.87 30.60
CA CYS A 583 -24.76 31.14 29.18
C CYS A 583 -26.02 31.59 28.40
N SER A 584 -27.17 31.69 29.08
CA SER A 584 -28.51 31.66 28.45
C SER A 584 -28.79 32.75 27.42
N SER A 585 -28.22 33.95 27.55
CA SER A 585 -28.47 35.05 26.61
C SER A 585 -27.54 35.04 25.39
N TYR A 586 -26.54 34.16 25.36
CA TYR A 586 -25.48 34.15 24.34
C TYR A 586 -25.69 33.10 23.25
N GLY A 587 -26.65 32.17 23.43
CA GLY A 587 -27.01 31.17 22.43
C GLY A 587 -25.97 30.06 22.20
N SER A 588 -24.79 30.16 22.83
CA SER A 588 -23.74 29.13 22.89
C SER A 588 -23.67 28.50 24.28
N SER A 589 -23.56 27.17 24.35
CA SER A 589 -23.31 26.43 25.58
C SER A 589 -22.51 25.16 25.21
N PRO A 590 -21.31 24.94 25.75
CA PRO A 590 -20.63 25.79 26.74
C PRO A 590 -20.21 27.16 26.17
N CYS A 591 -20.07 28.16 27.04
CA CYS A 591 -19.57 29.50 26.75
C CYS A 591 -18.30 29.79 27.58
N LEU A 592 -17.49 30.78 27.17
CA LEU A 592 -16.33 31.27 27.93
C LEU A 592 -16.66 32.54 28.73
N THR A 593 -17.78 33.19 28.42
CA THR A 593 -18.23 34.44 29.04
C THR A 593 -19.44 34.21 29.92
N TYR A 594 -19.44 34.78 31.12
CA TYR A 594 -20.60 34.70 32.02
C TYR A 594 -21.67 35.76 31.71
N ASP A 595 -22.93 35.34 31.69
CA ASP A 595 -24.11 36.20 31.51
C ASP A 595 -24.74 36.60 32.85
N ALA A 596 -24.43 37.81 33.31
CA ALA A 596 -25.06 38.42 34.48
C ALA A 596 -26.28 39.30 34.13
N SER A 597 -26.82 39.19 32.91
CA SER A 597 -27.89 40.04 32.39
C SER A 597 -29.14 40.14 33.28
N GLY A 598 -29.85 41.25 33.09
CA GLY A 598 -31.06 41.55 33.85
C GLY A 598 -30.78 42.31 35.15
N GLN A 599 -29.60 42.93 35.28
CA GLN A 599 -29.21 43.76 36.42
C GLN A 599 -29.41 43.01 37.75
N SER A 600 -28.90 41.78 37.81
CA SER A 600 -29.16 40.88 38.93
C SER A 600 -27.91 40.68 39.80
N ALA A 601 -27.94 41.25 41.01
CA ALA A 601 -26.93 40.98 42.03
C ALA A 601 -26.78 39.47 42.34
N VAL A 602 -27.88 38.72 42.27
CA VAL A 602 -27.89 37.26 42.46
C VAL A 602 -27.07 36.55 41.38
N ARG A 603 -27.17 37.00 40.11
CA ARG A 603 -26.36 36.42 39.03
C ARG A 603 -24.88 36.73 39.22
N VAL A 604 -24.53 37.97 39.56
CA VAL A 604 -23.13 38.35 39.85
C VAL A 604 -22.55 37.50 40.99
N HIS A 605 -23.28 37.33 42.09
CA HIS A 605 -22.88 36.42 43.18
C HIS A 605 -22.71 34.98 42.68
N SER A 606 -23.67 34.47 41.91
CA SER A 606 -23.62 33.11 41.36
C SER A 606 -22.43 32.89 40.41
N ILE A 607 -22.04 33.90 39.63
CA ILE A 607 -20.85 33.85 38.75
C ILE A 607 -19.59 33.68 39.59
N LEU A 608 -19.44 34.48 40.64
CA LEU A 608 -18.26 34.42 41.49
C LEU A 608 -18.16 33.09 42.24
N ASP A 609 -19.27 32.57 42.77
CA ASP A 609 -19.32 31.23 43.38
C ASP A 609 -18.98 30.13 42.36
N ASP A 610 -19.45 30.27 41.11
CA ASP A 610 -19.16 29.32 40.03
C ASP A 610 -17.67 29.29 39.67
N ILE A 611 -17.06 30.47 39.50
CA ILE A 611 -15.63 30.63 39.19
C ILE A 611 -14.78 30.07 40.34
N VAL A 612 -15.06 30.44 41.59
CA VAL A 612 -14.33 29.92 42.76
C VAL A 612 -14.43 28.40 42.83
N ARG A 613 -15.62 27.85 42.61
CA ARG A 613 -15.84 26.40 42.58
C ARG A 613 -14.99 25.75 41.47
N VAL A 614 -15.11 26.18 40.22
CA VAL A 614 -14.44 25.55 39.07
C VAL A 614 -12.92 25.67 39.15
N GLU A 615 -12.40 26.83 39.55
CA GLU A 615 -10.95 27.06 39.65
C GLU A 615 -10.30 26.40 40.87
N SER A 616 -11.11 25.94 41.84
CA SER A 616 -10.63 25.12 42.94
C SER A 616 -10.49 23.63 42.57
N LEU A 617 -11.09 23.16 41.48
CA LEU A 617 -11.35 21.72 41.24
C LEU A 617 -10.24 20.90 40.53
N CYS A 618 -8.99 21.38 40.50
CA CYS A 618 -7.91 20.68 39.78
C CYS A 618 -6.57 20.62 40.49
N GLU A 619 -6.44 21.37 41.59
CA GLU A 619 -5.24 21.35 42.42
C GLU A 619 -5.63 21.32 43.88
N TYR A 620 -5.00 20.40 44.61
CA TYR A 620 -5.33 20.10 45.99
C TYR A 620 -4.08 20.21 46.85
N THR A 621 -4.24 20.62 48.10
CA THR A 621 -3.16 20.59 49.07
C THR A 621 -2.66 19.15 49.28
N TYR A 622 -1.35 18.98 49.41
CA TYR A 622 -0.79 17.69 49.75
C TYR A 622 -1.00 17.38 51.25
N PRO A 623 -1.50 16.18 51.62
CA PRO A 623 -1.72 15.81 53.02
C PRO A 623 -0.44 15.83 53.86
N SER A 624 -0.37 16.71 54.86
CA SER A 624 0.79 16.83 55.75
C SER A 624 1.12 15.51 56.46
N GLY A 625 2.40 15.17 56.58
CA GLY A 625 2.86 13.97 57.29
C GLY A 625 2.74 12.67 56.49
N THR A 626 2.36 12.74 55.20
CA THR A 626 2.24 11.58 54.31
C THR A 626 3.47 11.46 53.42
N SER A 627 4.11 10.29 53.38
CA SER A 627 5.18 10.02 52.39
C SER A 627 4.59 9.94 50.98
N PRO A 628 5.25 10.45 49.92
CA PRO A 628 4.74 10.34 48.55
C PRO A 628 4.41 8.91 48.14
N ALA A 629 5.14 7.90 48.62
CA ALA A 629 4.88 6.49 48.32
C ALA A 629 3.60 5.96 49.00
N GLN A 630 3.07 6.68 49.97
CA GLN A 630 1.89 6.31 50.77
C GLN A 630 0.62 7.04 50.35
N LEU A 631 0.66 7.80 49.25
CA LEU A 631 -0.48 8.53 48.73
C LEU A 631 -1.01 7.89 47.44
N SER A 632 -2.31 7.64 47.40
CA SER A 632 -3.07 7.49 46.16
C SER A 632 -4.26 8.44 46.11
N VAL A 633 -4.79 8.69 44.92
CA VAL A 633 -5.99 9.51 44.71
C VAL A 633 -7.10 8.64 44.16
N THR A 634 -8.31 8.86 44.65
CA THR A 634 -9.53 8.28 44.10
C THR A 634 -10.49 9.37 43.66
N TYR A 635 -11.30 9.07 42.67
CA TYR A 635 -12.33 9.98 42.16
C TYR A 635 -13.69 9.31 42.13
N GLN A 636 -14.70 10.09 42.52
CA GLN A 636 -16.11 9.74 42.46
C GLN A 636 -16.91 10.96 42.00
N ALA A 637 -17.98 10.74 41.24
CA ALA A 637 -18.98 11.75 40.92
C ALA A 637 -20.38 11.14 40.97
N SER A 638 -21.43 11.98 40.86
CA SER A 638 -22.80 11.48 40.81
C SER A 638 -23.00 10.50 39.64
N GLY A 639 -23.44 9.28 39.93
CA GLY A 639 -23.62 8.22 38.93
C GLY A 639 -22.33 7.49 38.52
N VAL A 640 -21.17 7.86 39.04
CA VAL A 640 -19.86 7.24 38.76
C VAL A 640 -19.36 6.49 39.99
N SER A 641 -19.00 5.22 39.84
CA SER A 641 -18.38 4.45 40.93
C SER A 641 -16.99 5.00 41.26
N SER A 642 -16.63 4.96 42.54
CA SER A 642 -15.29 5.38 42.97
C SER A 642 -14.22 4.54 42.27
N SER A 643 -13.19 5.21 41.73
CA SER A 643 -12.09 4.58 41.01
C SER A 643 -10.76 5.19 41.41
N SER A 644 -9.69 4.40 41.33
CA SER A 644 -8.32 4.90 41.54
C SER A 644 -7.89 5.74 40.35
N VAL A 645 -7.24 6.87 40.62
CA VAL A 645 -6.69 7.78 39.62
C VAL A 645 -5.20 7.47 39.46
N LEU A 646 -4.73 7.35 38.22
CA LEU A 646 -3.35 6.97 37.95
C LEU A 646 -2.38 8.08 38.36
N ARG A 647 -1.33 7.75 39.13
CA ARG A 647 -0.25 8.70 39.42
C ARG A 647 0.79 8.69 38.30
N LEU A 648 1.10 9.87 37.78
CA LEU A 648 2.15 10.12 36.78
C LEU A 648 3.33 10.89 37.37
N PRO A 649 4.52 10.81 36.75
CA PRO A 649 5.69 11.55 37.24
C PRO A 649 5.58 13.06 37.08
N SER A 650 4.96 13.55 36.00
CA SER A 650 4.72 14.98 35.78
C SER A 650 3.58 15.22 34.77
N LYS A 651 3.25 16.50 34.55
CA LYS A 651 2.31 16.97 33.52
C LYS A 651 2.63 16.42 32.11
N ALA A 652 3.92 16.19 31.81
CA ALA A 652 4.35 15.79 30.46
C ALA A 652 3.87 14.39 30.05
N GLN A 653 3.50 13.54 31.02
CA GLN A 653 2.96 12.21 30.73
C GLN A 653 1.43 12.15 30.71
N CYS A 654 0.75 13.27 30.94
CA CYS A 654 -0.70 13.31 30.88
C CYS A 654 -1.20 12.93 29.48
N GLY A 655 -2.19 12.04 29.44
CA GLY A 655 -2.95 11.70 28.25
C GLY A 655 -4.43 11.92 28.50
N SER A 656 -5.27 11.19 27.77
CA SER A 656 -6.73 11.22 27.93
C SER A 656 -7.25 10.38 29.11
N ALA A 657 -6.40 9.58 29.75
CA ALA A 657 -6.81 8.76 30.89
C ALA A 657 -6.84 9.59 32.20
N PRO A 658 -7.80 9.32 33.11
CA PRO A 658 -7.81 9.91 34.45
C PRO A 658 -6.50 9.71 35.19
N ALA A 659 -5.78 10.81 35.43
CA ALA A 659 -4.46 10.79 36.05
C ALA A 659 -4.19 12.07 36.86
N TYR A 660 -3.22 11.98 37.76
CA TYR A 660 -2.70 13.10 38.54
C TYR A 660 -1.17 13.03 38.65
N TYR A 661 -0.54 14.14 39.01
CA TYR A 661 0.88 14.21 39.32
C TYR A 661 1.09 15.09 40.56
N LEU A 662 2.29 15.04 41.13
CA LEU A 662 2.69 15.91 42.24
C LEU A 662 3.58 17.03 41.70
N ASP A 663 3.55 18.18 42.37
CA ASP A 663 4.44 19.31 42.10
C ASP A 663 5.92 18.95 42.28
N ASP A 664 6.24 18.20 43.33
CA ASP A 664 7.57 17.63 43.58
C ASP A 664 7.45 16.15 43.98
N ALA A 665 8.27 15.29 43.38
CA ALA A 665 8.21 13.85 43.64
C ALA A 665 8.70 13.44 45.05
N THR A 666 9.49 14.29 45.69
CA THR A 666 10.18 14.03 46.97
C THR A 666 9.54 14.78 48.13
N ASN A 667 9.24 16.07 47.93
CA ASN A 667 8.68 16.97 48.94
C ASN A 667 7.44 17.69 48.38
N PRO A 668 6.37 16.94 48.06
CA PRO A 668 5.19 17.51 47.43
C PRO A 668 4.47 18.49 48.35
N THR A 669 3.96 19.56 47.76
CA THR A 669 3.08 20.53 48.44
C THR A 669 1.68 20.54 47.82
N SER A 670 1.53 20.06 46.59
CA SER A 670 0.24 19.94 45.92
C SER A 670 0.07 18.64 45.11
N ILE A 671 -1.19 18.32 44.86
CA ILE A 671 -1.66 17.24 43.98
C ILE A 671 -2.38 17.93 42.82
N THR A 672 -1.90 17.72 41.60
CA THR A 672 -2.48 18.34 40.40
C THR A 672 -3.08 17.28 39.49
N LEU A 673 -4.33 17.47 39.08
CA LEU A 673 -4.97 16.60 38.09
C LEU A 673 -4.41 16.85 36.69
N CYS A 674 -4.35 15.82 35.86
CA CYS A 674 -4.03 15.98 34.45
C CYS A 674 -5.09 16.84 33.75
N PRO A 675 -4.72 17.66 32.73
CA PRO A 675 -5.63 18.65 32.15
C PRO A 675 -6.98 18.10 31.66
N GLU A 676 -6.98 16.98 30.91
CA GLU A 676 -8.21 16.34 30.44
C GLU A 676 -9.09 15.86 31.60
N PHE A 677 -8.47 15.19 32.57
CA PHE A 677 -9.19 14.72 33.74
C PHE A 677 -9.71 15.87 34.62
N CYS A 678 -8.95 16.96 34.75
CA CYS A 678 -9.38 18.20 35.40
C CYS A 678 -10.63 18.77 34.72
N ALA A 679 -10.68 18.79 33.39
CA ALA A 679 -11.87 19.24 32.65
C ALA A 679 -13.09 18.34 32.95
N ASP A 680 -12.91 17.02 32.98
CA ASP A 680 -13.97 16.07 33.37
C ASP A 680 -14.47 16.34 34.80
N VAL A 681 -13.55 16.57 35.74
CA VAL A 681 -13.89 16.89 37.15
C VAL A 681 -14.66 18.20 37.25
N ARG A 682 -14.25 19.24 36.52
CA ARG A 682 -14.93 20.55 36.47
C ARG A 682 -16.35 20.46 35.90
N GLY A 683 -16.57 19.59 34.92
CA GLY A 683 -17.88 19.36 34.31
C GLY A 683 -18.82 18.44 35.09
N ALA A 684 -18.31 17.71 36.09
CA ALA A 684 -19.09 16.71 36.81
C ALA A 684 -20.02 17.31 37.88
N THR A 685 -21.17 16.67 38.11
CA THR A 685 -22.06 17.01 39.22
C THR A 685 -21.56 16.38 40.52
N SER A 686 -21.27 17.22 41.52
CA SER A 686 -20.77 16.83 42.84
C SER A 686 -19.49 15.97 42.79
N PRO A 687 -18.41 16.45 42.14
CA PRO A 687 -17.16 15.72 42.06
C PRO A 687 -16.54 15.58 43.46
N LYS A 688 -15.97 14.41 43.72
CA LYS A 688 -15.21 14.11 44.94
C LYS A 688 -13.87 13.52 44.56
N VAL A 689 -12.82 14.32 44.73
CA VAL A 689 -11.44 13.86 44.72
C VAL A 689 -11.05 13.57 46.16
N GLN A 690 -10.55 12.37 46.41
CA GLN A 690 -10.19 11.93 47.75
C GLN A 690 -8.75 11.45 47.75
N THR A 691 -8.04 11.79 48.82
CA THR A 691 -6.72 11.24 49.12
C THR A 691 -6.91 9.98 49.94
N VAL A 692 -6.19 8.93 49.56
CA VAL A 692 -6.13 7.68 50.30
C VAL A 692 -4.69 7.53 50.76
N THR A 693 -4.50 7.58 52.07
CA THR A 693 -3.18 7.51 52.70
C THR A 693 -3.02 6.17 53.41
N ALA A 694 -1.89 5.50 53.18
CA ALA A 694 -1.56 4.31 53.95
C ALA A 694 -1.34 4.72 55.41
N CYS A 695 -1.96 3.97 56.33
CA CYS A 695 -1.72 4.19 57.74
C CYS A 695 -0.30 3.75 58.12
N ASN A 696 0.36 4.61 58.90
CA ASN A 696 1.68 4.37 59.48
C ASN A 696 1.60 3.50 60.75
#